data_AF-A0A969YEB6-F1
#
_entry.id   AF-A0A969YEB6-F1
#
_cell.length_a   1.000
_cell.length_b   1.000
_cell.length_c   1.000
_cell.angle_alpha   90.00
_cell.angle_beta   90.00
_cell.angle_gamma   90.00
#
_symmetry.space_group_name_H-M   'P 1'
#
loop_
_entity.id
_entity.type
_entity.pdbx_description
1 polymer ?
#
loop_
_entity_poly.entity_id
_entity_poly.type
_entity_poly.pdbx_seq_one_letter_code
_entity_poly.pdbx_strand_id
1 'polypeptide(L)'
;MPRPRGIVRTLLLAVLWGVSLAALCVTLVPSATVTDAPGWQRTLPDSGAWFLAALALGLGYAFLGRIHRAFAKPWLWLAALLLAGVAALGESFASVGTAELVTAHRGLALFFLVGRALALYMGMALLAEVLGRPVPSGRSVGGVAGAEPPPAAGEREARPVYPAHSAGMQPGRLPPAEPRADGRMPGGAPAARAASEASRGARMPAVLEARPGTRPPVPDARPDSRASAASGARPTARVPSGSDARVAARVHAATAARDAARTTAASDARLVTRTPPAEPYPAYPARYGADPARPTGAPAARPADRSPAPAATRAARAGTPRPADAVTAETERPLPTWGFMLLLLGCWLPYLWAVWPGTVSNDSITQLAEIFGVKPLSNGNPVFQTGLVWLAVSVGQGLFHSADLSVALYALAQAALMAWLLGYALRRMQEARAPRWLVGVSAAFYALCPVFPLFAFCMGKDTSFAMAVLWFTLMAWRAVGSKWPPFRTVAGLCLSAVLCALLRNAGAALSGVTLAALLLWGAVRGGGRWRAPLAALLSVAGAMAMLYAAVLPALGALPTPETENWSVPLQQVARVVASEPLTDAQRATIDAVMPVDEIQPAYNGELSDPVKNLWREGVTPEQRTAFFELWARFLLRYPATYLSATFHNTYGYLLPGYVSTIKPTFLLGMEGRTTLIDGLFDFTVNPRADALKAALQSLFRYAPFRLLTAPGAYGALALFALAAMLTLRRGVNALLALPALLTLLGCLFSAVNGYYRYAMPLYFLAPVLLTLTARENRGALRR
;
A
#
# COMPACT_ATOMS: atom_id res chain seq x y z
N MET A 1 -13.10 -45.83 -20.67
CA MET A 1 -14.14 -44.88 -20.21
C MET A 1 -13.61 -44.08 -19.02
N PRO A 2 -13.78 -42.73 -18.97
CA PRO A 2 -13.53 -41.94 -17.76
C PRO A 2 -14.56 -42.25 -16.67
N ARG A 3 -14.19 -42.20 -15.39
CA ARG A 3 -15.14 -42.44 -14.28
C ARG A 3 -16.13 -41.27 -14.13
N PRO A 4 -17.46 -41.51 -14.02
CA PRO A 4 -18.48 -40.44 -13.99
C PRO A 4 -18.36 -39.46 -12.80
N ARG A 5 -17.65 -39.85 -11.73
CA ARG A 5 -17.30 -38.97 -10.59
C ARG A 5 -16.51 -37.71 -11.01
N GLY A 6 -15.90 -37.69 -12.19
CA GLY A 6 -15.25 -36.49 -12.73
C GLY A 6 -16.25 -35.41 -13.17
N ILE A 7 -17.28 -35.77 -13.94
CA ILE A 7 -18.21 -34.82 -14.57
C ILE A 7 -19.05 -34.09 -13.52
N VAL A 8 -19.63 -34.83 -12.57
CA VAL A 8 -20.43 -34.24 -11.47
C VAL A 8 -19.59 -33.26 -10.64
N ARG A 9 -18.32 -33.59 -10.37
CA ARG A 9 -17.38 -32.70 -9.67
C ARG A 9 -17.11 -31.43 -10.49
N THR A 10 -16.82 -31.54 -11.79
CA THR A 10 -16.56 -30.38 -12.64
C THR A 10 -17.78 -29.47 -12.75
N LEU A 11 -18.98 -30.03 -12.92
CA LEU A 11 -20.24 -29.28 -12.94
C LEU A 11 -20.49 -28.55 -11.61
N LEU A 12 -20.34 -29.25 -10.48
CA LEU A 12 -20.57 -28.67 -9.16
C LEU A 12 -19.55 -27.55 -8.82
N LEU A 13 -18.29 -27.70 -9.25
CA LEU A 13 -17.28 -26.64 -9.14
C LEU A 13 -17.59 -25.47 -10.07
N ALA A 14 -18.10 -25.70 -11.28
CA ALA A 14 -18.53 -24.64 -12.20
C ALA A 14 -19.75 -23.85 -11.66
N VAL A 15 -20.74 -24.54 -11.08
CA VAL A 15 -21.94 -23.92 -10.48
C VAL A 15 -21.58 -23.10 -9.25
N LEU A 16 -20.84 -23.69 -8.29
CA LEU A 16 -20.34 -22.97 -7.10
C LEU A 16 -19.61 -21.68 -7.47
N TRP A 17 -18.88 -21.71 -8.57
CA TRP A 17 -18.00 -20.64 -8.95
C TRP A 17 -18.64 -19.60 -9.89
N GLY A 18 -19.64 -19.99 -10.68
CA GLY A 18 -20.59 -19.05 -11.29
C GLY A 18 -21.35 -18.26 -10.22
N VAL A 19 -21.72 -18.90 -9.10
CA VAL A 19 -22.29 -18.24 -7.92
C VAL A 19 -21.29 -17.26 -7.28
N SER A 20 -20.01 -17.61 -7.12
CA SER A 20 -18.98 -16.63 -6.73
C SER A 20 -18.85 -15.45 -7.69
N LEU A 21 -18.91 -15.70 -9.01
CA LEU A 21 -18.83 -14.66 -10.03
C LEU A 21 -19.99 -13.67 -9.90
N ALA A 22 -21.22 -14.18 -9.78
CA ALA A 22 -22.41 -13.38 -9.58
C ALA A 22 -22.38 -12.60 -8.26
N ALA A 23 -21.96 -13.21 -7.14
CA ALA A 23 -21.80 -12.54 -5.85
C ALA A 23 -20.66 -11.49 -5.80
N LEU A 24 -19.77 -11.46 -6.81
CA LEU A 24 -18.80 -10.37 -7.01
C LEU A 24 -19.34 -9.26 -7.93
N CYS A 25 -20.44 -9.49 -8.66
CA CYS A 25 -21.01 -8.57 -9.65
C CYS A 25 -22.40 -8.03 -9.27
N VAL A 26 -22.98 -8.48 -8.15
CA VAL A 26 -24.27 -8.03 -7.61
C VAL A 26 -24.02 -7.21 -6.35
N THR A 27 -24.58 -6.01 -6.27
CA THR A 27 -24.50 -5.13 -5.09
C THR A 27 -25.55 -5.50 -4.03
N LEU A 28 -25.27 -5.20 -2.76
CA LEU A 28 -26.28 -5.28 -1.68
C LEU A 28 -27.36 -4.19 -1.78
N VAL A 29 -27.10 -3.13 -2.55
CA VAL A 29 -28.04 -2.02 -2.81
C VAL A 29 -28.98 -2.38 -3.98
N PRO A 30 -30.31 -2.25 -3.83
CA PRO A 30 -31.26 -2.42 -4.94
C PRO A 30 -31.07 -1.39 -6.06
N SER A 31 -31.25 -1.81 -7.32
CA SER A 31 -31.01 -0.95 -8.50
C SER A 31 -31.91 0.29 -8.61
N ALA A 32 -33.02 0.34 -7.88
CA ALA A 32 -33.97 1.46 -7.91
C ALA A 32 -33.46 2.75 -7.23
N THR A 33 -32.43 2.70 -6.38
CA THR A 33 -31.85 3.88 -5.71
C THR A 33 -30.61 4.44 -6.42
N VAL A 34 -30.23 3.88 -7.57
CA VAL A 34 -28.92 4.13 -8.22
C VAL A 34 -28.93 5.35 -9.16
N THR A 35 -30.10 5.94 -9.46
CA THR A 35 -30.25 7.06 -10.42
C THR A 35 -29.57 8.34 -9.95
N ASP A 36 -29.83 8.73 -8.69
CA ASP A 36 -29.35 9.97 -8.07
C ASP A 36 -28.12 9.73 -7.18
N ALA A 37 -27.60 8.51 -7.21
CA ALA A 37 -26.53 8.00 -6.37
C ALA A 37 -25.16 8.64 -6.72
N PRO A 38 -24.37 9.11 -5.72
CA PRO A 38 -23.00 9.54 -5.92
C PRO A 38 -22.16 8.49 -6.65
N GLY A 39 -21.18 8.91 -7.46
CA GLY A 39 -20.47 8.03 -8.39
C GLY A 39 -19.75 6.81 -7.78
N TRP A 40 -19.56 6.77 -6.46
CA TRP A 40 -19.04 5.61 -5.73
C TRP A 40 -20.12 4.58 -5.36
N GLN A 41 -21.39 4.93 -5.22
CA GLN A 41 -22.48 3.95 -5.01
C GLN A 41 -22.71 3.07 -6.24
N ARG A 42 -22.10 3.42 -7.39
CA ARG A 42 -21.90 2.55 -8.56
C ARG A 42 -20.71 1.60 -8.39
N THR A 43 -20.32 1.25 -7.17
CA THR A 43 -19.31 0.20 -6.93
C THR A 43 -19.86 -1.16 -7.32
N LEU A 44 -19.50 -1.62 -8.53
CA LEU A 44 -19.85 -2.91 -9.14
C LEU A 44 -21.25 -2.92 -9.78
N PRO A 45 -21.58 -1.88 -10.56
CA PRO A 45 -21.73 -2.13 -12.00
C PRO A 45 -20.59 -1.57 -12.88
N ASP A 46 -20.80 -1.68 -14.20
CA ASP A 46 -20.02 -1.09 -15.31
C ASP A 46 -18.58 -1.58 -15.53
N SER A 47 -18.43 -2.45 -16.55
CA SER A 47 -17.19 -2.96 -17.19
C SER A 47 -16.15 -3.67 -16.32
N GLY A 48 -15.71 -3.08 -15.20
CA GLY A 48 -14.62 -3.60 -14.39
C GLY A 48 -14.97 -4.87 -13.61
N ALA A 49 -16.24 -5.01 -13.22
CA ALA A 49 -16.77 -6.27 -12.69
C ALA A 49 -16.62 -7.40 -13.73
N TRP A 50 -16.99 -7.14 -14.99
CA TRP A 50 -16.83 -8.10 -16.10
C TRP A 50 -15.37 -8.44 -16.41
N PHE A 51 -14.42 -7.51 -16.28
CA PHE A 51 -12.99 -7.83 -16.44
C PHE A 51 -12.45 -8.70 -15.29
N LEU A 52 -12.79 -8.41 -14.04
CA LEU A 52 -12.38 -9.25 -12.91
C LEU A 52 -13.08 -10.61 -12.93
N ALA A 53 -14.34 -10.66 -13.38
CA ALA A 53 -15.08 -11.88 -13.66
C ALA A 53 -14.47 -12.67 -14.83
N ALA A 54 -13.97 -12.01 -15.88
CA ALA A 54 -13.28 -12.65 -17.01
C ALA A 54 -11.89 -13.20 -16.64
N LEU A 55 -11.12 -12.43 -15.86
CA LEU A 55 -9.82 -12.86 -15.34
C LEU A 55 -9.97 -14.00 -14.33
N ALA A 56 -11.02 -13.96 -13.50
CA ALA A 56 -11.47 -15.11 -12.74
C ALA A 56 -11.82 -16.27 -13.68
N LEU A 57 -12.75 -16.11 -14.64
CA LEU A 57 -13.22 -17.12 -15.61
C LEU A 57 -12.07 -17.92 -16.24
N GLY A 58 -10.99 -17.27 -16.66
CA GLY A 58 -9.80 -17.96 -17.16
C GLY A 58 -9.00 -18.71 -16.07
N LEU A 59 -8.71 -18.07 -14.94
CA LEU A 59 -7.82 -18.60 -13.91
C LEU A 59 -8.47 -19.66 -13.02
N GLY A 60 -9.66 -19.39 -12.48
CA GLY A 60 -10.31 -20.25 -11.50
C GLY A 60 -10.86 -21.54 -12.09
N TYR A 61 -11.40 -21.54 -13.31
CA TYR A 61 -11.83 -22.77 -14.00
C TYR A 61 -10.64 -23.72 -14.20
N ALA A 62 -9.54 -23.19 -14.73
CA ALA A 62 -8.29 -23.93 -14.94
C ALA A 62 -7.59 -24.36 -13.62
N PHE A 63 -7.96 -23.78 -12.48
CA PHE A 63 -7.38 -24.05 -11.16
C PHE A 63 -8.26 -25.04 -10.35
N LEU A 64 -9.58 -24.87 -10.32
CA LEU A 64 -10.56 -25.78 -9.70
C LEU A 64 -10.43 -27.21 -10.24
N GLY A 65 -10.19 -27.36 -11.55
CA GLY A 65 -9.92 -28.66 -12.18
C GLY A 65 -8.61 -29.34 -11.74
N ARG A 66 -7.68 -28.60 -11.11
CA ARG A 66 -6.40 -29.13 -10.59
C ARG A 66 -6.41 -29.33 -9.07
N ILE A 67 -7.17 -28.55 -8.31
CA ILE A 67 -7.19 -28.65 -6.84
C ILE A 67 -7.91 -29.94 -6.43
N HIS A 68 -7.14 -31.01 -6.22
CA HIS A 68 -7.68 -32.27 -5.75
C HIS A 68 -8.31 -32.18 -4.33
N ARG A 69 -7.95 -31.17 -3.53
CA ARG A 69 -8.32 -31.01 -2.10
C ARG A 69 -8.84 -29.60 -1.75
N ALA A 70 -9.93 -29.15 -2.37
CA ALA A 70 -10.43 -27.76 -2.25
C ALA A 70 -10.87 -27.31 -0.83
N PHE A 71 -11.00 -28.23 0.13
CA PHE A 71 -11.40 -27.95 1.51
C PHE A 71 -10.32 -28.26 2.57
N ALA A 72 -9.13 -28.73 2.18
CA ALA A 72 -8.12 -29.23 3.12
C ALA A 72 -7.32 -28.16 3.91
N LYS A 73 -7.86 -26.94 4.02
CA LYS A 73 -7.25 -25.79 4.73
C LYS A 73 -8.36 -25.02 5.46
N PRO A 74 -8.91 -25.53 6.58
CA PRO A 74 -10.08 -24.95 7.24
C PRO A 74 -9.85 -23.51 7.73
N TRP A 75 -8.63 -23.18 8.15
CA TRP A 75 -8.28 -21.83 8.60
C TRP A 75 -8.26 -20.79 7.45
N LEU A 76 -8.05 -21.20 6.19
CA LEU A 76 -8.25 -20.31 5.03
C LEU A 76 -9.73 -20.01 4.81
N TRP A 77 -10.60 -21.01 5.02
CA TRP A 77 -12.05 -20.83 4.96
C TRP A 77 -12.55 -19.90 6.07
N LEU A 78 -12.03 -20.04 7.30
CA LEU A 78 -12.29 -19.10 8.39
C LEU A 78 -11.87 -17.66 8.04
N ALA A 79 -10.64 -17.47 7.53
CA ALA A 79 -10.17 -16.15 7.12
C ALA A 79 -11.00 -15.55 5.97
N ALA A 80 -11.44 -16.38 5.01
CA ALA A 80 -12.28 -15.96 3.90
C ALA A 80 -13.70 -15.60 4.32
N LEU A 81 -14.30 -16.35 5.26
CA LEU A 81 -15.61 -16.06 5.85
C LEU A 81 -15.59 -14.76 6.66
N LEU A 82 -14.55 -14.54 7.47
CA LEU A 82 -14.36 -13.30 8.23
C LEU A 82 -14.25 -12.08 7.29
N LEU A 83 -13.41 -12.16 6.25
CA LEU A 83 -13.26 -11.09 5.28
C LEU A 83 -14.52 -10.87 4.43
N ALA A 84 -15.25 -11.92 4.07
CA ALA A 84 -16.54 -11.81 3.39
C ALA A 84 -17.61 -11.15 4.30
N GLY A 85 -17.62 -11.47 5.59
CA GLY A 85 -18.51 -10.86 6.58
C GLY A 85 -18.22 -9.37 6.77
N VAL A 86 -16.94 -8.98 6.90
CA VAL A 86 -16.53 -7.57 6.93
C VAL A 86 -16.90 -6.85 5.63
N ALA A 87 -16.75 -7.49 4.47
CA ALA A 87 -17.10 -6.88 3.18
C ALA A 87 -18.62 -6.76 2.97
N ALA A 88 -19.43 -7.67 3.52
CA ALA A 88 -20.89 -7.60 3.49
C ALA A 88 -21.43 -6.52 4.44
N LEU A 89 -20.92 -6.47 5.68
CA LEU A 89 -21.24 -5.41 6.63
C LEU A 89 -20.76 -4.04 6.11
N GLY A 90 -19.55 -3.96 5.57
CA GLY A 90 -18.94 -2.73 5.08
C GLY A 90 -19.74 -2.05 3.96
N GLU A 91 -20.39 -2.80 3.08
CA GLU A 91 -21.28 -2.21 2.06
C GLU A 91 -22.62 -1.73 2.63
N SER A 92 -23.14 -2.38 3.68
CA SER A 92 -24.30 -1.86 4.43
C SER A 92 -23.91 -0.58 5.19
N PHE A 93 -22.74 -0.54 5.83
CA PHE A 93 -22.25 0.67 6.49
C PHE A 93 -21.96 1.80 5.50
N ALA A 94 -21.37 1.52 4.34
CA ALA A 94 -21.16 2.52 3.29
C ALA A 94 -22.48 3.14 2.79
N SER A 95 -23.52 2.33 2.61
CA SER A 95 -24.77 2.76 1.96
C SER A 95 -25.78 3.39 2.92
N VAL A 96 -25.92 2.86 4.15
CA VAL A 96 -26.95 3.30 5.12
C VAL A 96 -26.41 3.54 6.54
N GLY A 97 -25.10 3.48 6.75
CA GLY A 97 -24.47 3.76 8.06
C GLY A 97 -24.78 2.74 9.16
N THR A 98 -25.40 1.62 8.82
CA THR A 98 -25.88 0.55 9.73
C THR A 98 -25.71 -0.83 9.07
N ALA A 99 -26.04 -1.90 9.79
CA ALA A 99 -26.12 -3.26 9.24
C ALA A 99 -27.48 -3.59 8.58
N GLU A 100 -28.33 -2.60 8.31
CA GLU A 100 -29.73 -2.78 7.90
C GLU A 100 -29.91 -3.54 6.58
N LEU A 101 -29.09 -3.30 5.54
CA LEU A 101 -29.21 -4.07 4.29
C LEU A 101 -28.91 -5.56 4.50
N VAL A 102 -28.03 -5.89 5.45
CA VAL A 102 -27.70 -7.28 5.82
C VAL A 102 -28.83 -7.93 6.62
N THR A 103 -29.52 -7.20 7.49
CA THR A 103 -30.61 -7.74 8.33
C THR A 103 -31.96 -7.79 7.62
N ALA A 104 -32.22 -6.85 6.69
CA ALA A 104 -33.42 -6.80 5.85
C ALA A 104 -33.34 -7.80 4.67
N HIS A 105 -32.23 -7.80 3.91
CA HIS A 105 -32.09 -8.64 2.71
C HIS A 105 -31.30 -9.93 2.98
N ARG A 106 -31.68 -10.67 4.03
CA ARG A 106 -30.93 -11.84 4.56
C ARG A 106 -30.52 -12.88 3.50
N GLY A 107 -31.39 -13.15 2.52
CA GLY A 107 -31.08 -14.08 1.42
C GLY A 107 -29.99 -13.55 0.48
N LEU A 108 -30.04 -12.26 0.13
CA LEU A 108 -29.02 -11.58 -0.66
C LEU A 108 -27.70 -11.49 0.12
N ALA A 109 -27.76 -11.14 1.41
CA ALA A 109 -26.60 -11.09 2.29
C ALA A 109 -25.92 -12.46 2.46
N LEU A 110 -26.69 -13.55 2.57
CA LEU A 110 -26.15 -14.92 2.60
C LEU A 110 -25.50 -15.32 1.28
N PHE A 111 -26.15 -15.06 0.15
CA PHE A 111 -25.59 -15.28 -1.19
C PHE A 111 -24.26 -14.54 -1.38
N PHE A 112 -24.23 -13.27 -0.96
CA PHE A 112 -23.06 -12.40 -1.00
C PHE A 112 -21.92 -12.90 -0.11
N LEU A 113 -22.22 -13.25 1.14
CA LEU A 113 -21.28 -13.82 2.09
C LEU A 113 -20.63 -15.11 1.56
N VAL A 114 -21.45 -16.06 1.08
CA VAL A 114 -20.98 -17.36 0.57
C VAL A 114 -20.13 -17.19 -0.69
N GLY A 115 -20.62 -16.42 -1.66
CA GLY A 115 -19.93 -16.22 -2.92
C GLY A 115 -18.63 -15.42 -2.78
N ARG A 116 -18.58 -14.40 -1.90
CA ARG A 116 -17.33 -13.70 -1.55
C ARG A 116 -16.38 -14.57 -0.73
N ALA A 117 -16.86 -15.39 0.21
CA ALA A 117 -15.99 -16.29 0.97
C ALA A 117 -15.31 -17.32 0.05
N LEU A 118 -16.03 -17.92 -0.91
CA LEU A 118 -15.42 -18.80 -1.90
C LEU A 118 -14.42 -18.05 -2.79
N ALA A 119 -14.73 -16.82 -3.23
CA ALA A 119 -13.80 -16.01 -4.03
C ALA A 119 -12.51 -15.65 -3.28
N LEU A 120 -12.61 -15.21 -2.02
CA LEU A 120 -11.49 -14.84 -1.16
C LEU A 120 -10.64 -16.06 -0.79
N TYR A 121 -11.27 -17.21 -0.50
CA TYR A 121 -10.59 -18.49 -0.32
C TYR A 121 -9.77 -18.87 -1.57
N MET A 122 -10.38 -18.78 -2.74
CA MET A 122 -9.74 -19.10 -4.02
C MET A 122 -8.58 -18.15 -4.34
N GLY A 123 -8.70 -16.85 -4.03
CA GLY A 123 -7.62 -15.87 -4.14
C GLY A 123 -6.41 -16.22 -3.26
N MET A 124 -6.62 -16.51 -1.98
CA MET A 124 -5.55 -16.93 -1.07
C MET A 124 -4.93 -18.28 -1.48
N ALA A 125 -5.74 -19.24 -1.92
CA ALA A 125 -5.27 -20.54 -2.38
C ALA A 125 -4.41 -20.41 -3.66
N LEU A 126 -4.83 -19.57 -4.61
CA LEU A 126 -4.11 -19.30 -5.86
C LEU A 126 -2.78 -18.57 -5.58
N LEU A 127 -2.79 -17.55 -4.71
CA LEU A 127 -1.58 -16.85 -4.29
C LEU A 127 -0.56 -17.81 -3.67
N ALA A 128 -1.03 -18.70 -2.78
CA ALA A 128 -0.19 -19.71 -2.14
C ALA A 128 0.33 -20.80 -3.10
N GLU A 129 -0.34 -21.08 -4.23
CA GLU A 129 0.21 -21.98 -5.26
C GLU A 129 1.19 -21.23 -6.18
N VAL A 130 0.79 -20.10 -6.76
CA VAL A 130 1.60 -19.33 -7.74
C VAL A 130 2.95 -18.93 -7.15
N LEU A 131 2.97 -18.50 -5.89
CA LEU A 131 4.19 -18.12 -5.16
C LEU A 131 4.77 -19.28 -4.31
N GLY A 132 4.02 -20.37 -4.15
CA GLY A 132 4.49 -21.59 -3.50
C GLY A 132 5.36 -22.48 -4.41
N ARG A 133 5.14 -22.39 -5.73
CA ARG A 133 5.92 -23.12 -6.75
C ARG A 133 7.43 -22.79 -6.62
N PRO A 134 8.33 -23.79 -6.63
CA PRO A 134 9.76 -23.53 -6.65
C PRO A 134 10.11 -22.80 -7.96
N VAL A 135 10.84 -21.68 -7.85
CA VAL A 135 11.40 -21.00 -9.02
C VAL A 135 12.30 -22.00 -9.76
N PRO A 136 12.09 -22.25 -11.07
CA PRO A 136 12.96 -23.14 -11.82
C PRO A 136 14.39 -22.64 -11.73
N SER A 137 15.27 -23.44 -11.13
CA SER A 137 16.70 -23.29 -11.36
C SER A 137 16.95 -23.42 -12.85
N GLY A 138 17.56 -22.42 -13.47
CA GLY A 138 17.89 -22.43 -14.89
C GLY A 138 18.55 -23.75 -15.26
N ARG A 139 18.12 -24.35 -16.38
CA ARG A 139 18.41 -25.74 -16.78
C ARG A 139 19.84 -26.14 -16.40
N SER A 140 19.97 -27.08 -15.46
CA SER A 140 21.10 -28.01 -15.54
C SER A 140 21.03 -28.66 -16.92
N VAL A 141 22.07 -28.47 -17.74
CA VAL A 141 22.18 -29.14 -19.04
C VAL A 141 21.98 -30.64 -18.82
N GLY A 142 21.24 -31.28 -19.71
CA GLY A 142 20.54 -32.52 -19.41
C GLY A 142 21.43 -33.61 -18.83
N GLY A 143 21.11 -34.05 -17.61
CA GLY A 143 21.45 -35.41 -17.22
C GLY A 143 20.77 -36.35 -18.20
N VAL A 144 21.55 -37.13 -18.93
CA VAL A 144 21.04 -38.15 -19.86
C VAL A 144 20.15 -39.12 -19.09
N ALA A 145 19.11 -39.64 -19.75
CA ALA A 145 18.22 -40.63 -19.15
C ALA A 145 19.04 -41.81 -18.60
N GLY A 146 18.63 -42.32 -17.44
CA GLY A 146 19.32 -43.44 -16.79
C GLY A 146 19.26 -44.70 -17.65
N ALA A 147 20.38 -45.03 -18.30
CA ALA A 147 20.67 -46.39 -18.71
C ALA A 147 21.18 -47.18 -17.48
N GLU A 148 20.75 -48.42 -17.34
CA GLU A 148 21.25 -49.30 -16.28
C GLU A 148 22.74 -49.63 -16.52
N PRO A 149 23.56 -49.75 -15.47
CA PRO A 149 24.92 -50.24 -15.62
C PRO A 149 24.89 -51.73 -16.01
N PRO A 150 25.67 -52.17 -17.02
CA PRO A 150 25.75 -53.58 -17.35
C PRO A 150 26.39 -54.37 -16.19
N PRO A 151 25.98 -55.63 -15.96
CA PRO A 151 26.58 -56.45 -14.91
C PRO A 151 28.05 -56.75 -15.24
N ALA A 152 28.92 -56.64 -14.24
CA ALA A 152 30.32 -57.04 -14.36
C ALA A 152 30.43 -58.57 -14.52
N ALA A 153 31.35 -59.01 -15.38
CA ALA A 153 31.63 -60.42 -15.61
C ALA A 153 32.95 -60.83 -14.92
N GLY A 154 32.93 -61.99 -14.28
CA GLY A 154 34.00 -62.49 -13.40
C GLY A 154 33.64 -62.28 -11.92
N GLU A 155 33.90 -63.23 -11.02
CA GLU A 155 34.65 -64.49 -11.17
C GLU A 155 33.80 -65.73 -10.86
N ARG A 156 34.33 -66.91 -11.18
CA ARG A 156 33.69 -68.21 -10.88
C ARG A 156 34.15 -68.69 -9.51
N GLU A 157 33.23 -69.18 -8.70
CA GLU A 157 33.51 -70.38 -7.89
C GLU A 157 32.25 -71.23 -7.70
N ALA A 158 32.42 -72.51 -7.37
CA ALA A 158 31.40 -73.52 -7.59
C ALA A 158 30.91 -74.20 -6.30
N ARG A 159 29.61 -74.54 -6.27
CA ARG A 159 29.11 -75.76 -5.62
C ARG A 159 27.76 -76.19 -6.21
N PRO A 160 27.37 -77.48 -6.13
CA PRO A 160 26.28 -78.05 -6.93
C PRO A 160 25.12 -78.60 -6.08
N VAL A 161 24.30 -79.46 -6.72
CA VAL A 161 23.32 -80.45 -6.18
C VAL A 161 21.83 -80.12 -6.42
N TYR A 162 21.13 -81.16 -6.89
CA TYR A 162 19.74 -81.31 -7.37
C TYR A 162 18.80 -81.80 -6.22
N PRO A 163 17.48 -82.06 -6.41
CA PRO A 163 16.45 -81.31 -7.16
C PRO A 163 15.02 -81.37 -6.51
N ALA A 164 13.99 -81.04 -7.32
CA ALA A 164 12.59 -81.50 -7.22
C ALA A 164 11.67 -80.79 -6.18
N HIS A 165 10.33 -80.92 -6.20
CA HIS A 165 9.45 -81.89 -6.88
C HIS A 165 8.04 -81.27 -7.19
N SER A 166 7.37 -81.70 -8.30
CA SER A 166 5.90 -81.88 -8.54
C SER A 166 4.80 -80.92 -8.00
N ALA A 167 3.57 -80.80 -8.56
CA ALA A 167 2.94 -81.28 -9.81
C ALA A 167 1.55 -80.61 -10.02
N GLY A 168 0.99 -80.73 -11.24
CA GLY A 168 -0.45 -80.56 -11.55
C GLY A 168 -0.96 -79.11 -11.76
N MET A 169 -2.03 -78.86 -12.53
CA MET A 169 -2.83 -79.74 -13.40
C MET A 169 -3.59 -78.88 -14.46
N GLN A 170 -3.77 -79.39 -15.70
CA GLN A 170 -4.65 -78.82 -16.75
C GLN A 170 -5.95 -79.70 -16.86
N PRO A 171 -6.80 -79.74 -17.94
CA PRO A 171 -6.92 -78.93 -19.18
C PRO A 171 -8.35 -78.61 -19.69
N GLY A 172 -8.44 -77.86 -20.82
CA GLY A 172 -9.55 -77.96 -21.80
C GLY A 172 -10.21 -76.62 -22.22
N ARG A 173 -10.72 -76.43 -23.45
CA ARG A 173 -10.65 -77.21 -24.71
C ARG A 173 -10.76 -76.28 -25.95
N LEU A 174 -10.32 -76.80 -27.10
CA LEU A 174 -10.02 -76.23 -28.43
C LEU A 174 -11.14 -75.43 -29.20
N PRO A 175 -10.75 -74.61 -30.22
CA PRO A 175 -11.62 -73.87 -31.18
C PRO A 175 -11.83 -74.65 -32.52
N PRO A 176 -12.49 -74.09 -33.56
CA PRO A 176 -11.74 -73.52 -34.71
C PRO A 176 -12.43 -72.42 -35.60
N ALA A 177 -11.66 -71.94 -36.60
CA ALA A 177 -12.05 -71.57 -38.00
C ALA A 177 -12.44 -70.12 -38.45
N GLU A 178 -12.00 -69.83 -39.69
CA GLU A 178 -12.14 -68.64 -40.59
C GLU A 178 -13.13 -68.99 -41.76
N PRO A 179 -13.55 -68.13 -42.74
CA PRO A 179 -12.69 -67.27 -43.61
C PRO A 179 -13.34 -65.98 -44.23
N ARG A 180 -12.82 -65.52 -45.39
CA ARG A 180 -13.03 -64.24 -46.14
C ARG A 180 -14.26 -64.20 -47.09
N ALA A 181 -14.74 -62.99 -47.48
CA ALA A 181 -14.68 -62.42 -48.87
C ALA A 181 -15.65 -61.23 -49.14
N ASP A 182 -15.25 -60.34 -50.08
CA ASP A 182 -16.02 -59.39 -50.96
C ASP A 182 -17.09 -58.40 -50.41
N GLY A 183 -17.34 -57.21 -50.99
CA GLY A 183 -16.65 -56.50 -52.10
C GLY A 183 -17.38 -55.21 -52.59
N ARG A 184 -16.77 -54.52 -53.58
CA ARG A 184 -17.25 -53.38 -54.43
C ARG A 184 -17.23 -51.91 -53.90
N MET A 185 -16.73 -51.05 -54.80
CA MET A 185 -16.82 -49.57 -54.94
C MET A 185 -17.81 -49.25 -56.12
N PRO A 186 -18.04 -48.01 -56.67
CA PRO A 186 -17.32 -46.72 -56.53
C PRO A 186 -18.17 -45.40 -56.55
N GLY A 187 -17.47 -44.24 -56.52
CA GLY A 187 -17.93 -42.93 -57.06
C GLY A 187 -18.59 -41.96 -56.04
N GLY A 188 -18.37 -40.64 -56.09
CA GLY A 188 -17.52 -39.80 -56.96
C GLY A 188 -17.35 -38.36 -56.42
N ALA A 189 -16.55 -37.53 -57.09
CA ALA A 189 -16.23 -36.12 -56.77
C ALA A 189 -16.68 -35.19 -57.96
N PRO A 190 -16.35 -33.86 -58.10
CA PRO A 190 -15.46 -32.99 -57.30
C PRO A 190 -15.83 -31.46 -57.19
N ALA A 191 -14.92 -30.69 -56.57
CA ALA A 191 -14.46 -29.31 -56.92
C ALA A 191 -15.39 -28.05 -56.92
N ALA A 192 -15.21 -27.23 -55.87
CA ALA A 192 -14.73 -25.83 -55.85
C ALA A 192 -15.05 -24.78 -56.96
N ARG A 193 -15.60 -23.61 -56.53
CA ARG A 193 -15.34 -22.19 -56.92
C ARG A 193 -16.37 -21.28 -56.19
N ALA A 194 -16.36 -19.93 -56.26
CA ALA A 194 -15.35 -18.89 -55.97
C ALA A 194 -15.95 -17.51 -56.35
N ALA A 195 -15.73 -16.43 -55.57
CA ALA A 195 -16.11 -15.02 -55.88
C ALA A 195 -17.64 -14.73 -55.99
N SER A 196 -18.18 -13.50 -55.97
CA SER A 196 -17.80 -12.20 -55.34
C SER A 196 -19.00 -11.21 -55.38
N GLU A 197 -18.78 -9.91 -55.08
CA GLU A 197 -19.70 -8.75 -55.24
C GLU A 197 -20.81 -8.63 -54.16
N ALA A 198 -21.24 -7.47 -53.62
CA ALA A 198 -21.26 -6.04 -54.00
C ALA A 198 -22.47 -5.65 -54.91
N SER A 199 -23.16 -4.50 -54.76
CA SER A 199 -23.26 -3.51 -53.66
C SER A 199 -24.47 -2.55 -53.86
N ARG A 200 -24.79 -1.72 -52.86
CA ARG A 200 -25.51 -0.40 -52.92
C ARG A 200 -26.85 -0.27 -53.69
N GLY A 201 -27.88 0.24 -52.99
CA GLY A 201 -29.09 0.86 -53.57
C GLY A 201 -29.82 1.74 -52.55
N ALA A 202 -30.52 2.81 -52.96
CA ALA A 202 -31.17 3.77 -52.05
C ALA A 202 -32.25 4.65 -52.72
N ARG A 203 -33.30 5.09 -51.97
CA ARG A 203 -33.95 6.44 -51.93
C ARG A 203 -35.43 6.44 -51.46
N MET A 204 -35.87 7.65 -51.06
CA MET A 204 -37.20 8.18 -50.68
C MET A 204 -38.22 8.22 -51.86
N PRO A 205 -39.55 8.57 -51.75
CA PRO A 205 -40.26 9.62 -50.94
C PRO A 205 -41.57 9.16 -50.20
N ALA A 206 -42.45 9.96 -49.55
CA ALA A 206 -42.52 11.31 -48.93
C ALA A 206 -43.84 12.10 -49.26
N VAL A 207 -44.69 12.36 -48.24
CA VAL A 207 -45.87 13.29 -48.18
C VAL A 207 -46.15 13.61 -46.69
N LEU A 208 -46.52 14.78 -46.12
CA LEU A 208 -46.76 16.18 -46.54
C LEU A 208 -48.23 16.66 -46.73
N GLU A 209 -48.89 17.17 -45.66
CA GLU A 209 -50.00 18.17 -45.74
C GLU A 209 -50.19 18.99 -44.41
N ALA A 210 -51.11 19.99 -44.35
CA ALA A 210 -50.98 21.17 -43.44
C ALA A 210 -52.26 21.69 -42.70
N ARG A 211 -52.14 22.82 -41.96
CA ARG A 211 -53.11 23.45 -41.00
C ARG A 211 -54.03 24.55 -41.61
N PRO A 212 -55.10 25.00 -40.91
CA PRO A 212 -55.07 26.24 -40.07
C PRO A 212 -55.92 26.15 -38.76
N GLY A 213 -56.07 27.16 -37.87
CA GLY A 213 -55.31 28.41 -37.64
C GLY A 213 -56.09 29.67 -37.15
N THR A 214 -56.45 29.81 -35.85
CA THR A 214 -57.10 31.03 -35.27
C THR A 214 -56.55 31.47 -33.86
N ARG A 215 -57.04 32.59 -33.30
CA ARG A 215 -56.38 33.45 -32.27
C ARG A 215 -57.11 33.58 -30.90
N PRO A 216 -56.50 34.19 -29.85
CA PRO A 216 -56.93 34.12 -28.44
C PRO A 216 -57.54 35.42 -27.84
N PRO A 217 -58.00 35.38 -26.57
CA PRO A 217 -58.08 36.53 -25.65
C PRO A 217 -57.28 36.35 -24.33
N VAL A 218 -57.31 37.37 -23.46
CA VAL A 218 -56.56 37.57 -22.19
C VAL A 218 -57.41 38.51 -21.29
N PRO A 219 -57.19 38.68 -19.96
CA PRO A 219 -56.97 37.73 -18.85
C PRO A 219 -58.19 37.68 -17.88
N ASP A 220 -58.12 36.93 -16.77
CA ASP A 220 -58.86 37.29 -15.53
C ASP A 220 -58.15 36.78 -14.25
N ALA A 221 -58.59 37.16 -13.05
CA ALA A 221 -57.71 37.28 -11.87
C ALA A 221 -58.08 36.52 -10.58
N ARG A 222 -57.02 36.05 -9.87
CA ARG A 222 -56.95 35.58 -8.45
C ARG A 222 -57.69 34.26 -8.11
N PRO A 223 -57.46 33.65 -6.92
CA PRO A 223 -56.44 33.91 -5.88
C PRO A 223 -55.50 32.72 -5.59
N ASP A 224 -54.59 32.96 -4.64
CA ASP A 224 -53.51 32.13 -4.11
C ASP A 224 -53.85 30.67 -3.72
N SER A 225 -52.93 29.74 -4.01
CA SER A 225 -52.19 29.01 -2.95
C SER A 225 -51.08 28.07 -3.46
N ARG A 226 -49.95 28.06 -2.73
CA ARG A 226 -48.93 26.97 -2.65
C ARG A 226 -48.21 26.51 -3.94
N ALA A 227 -47.38 27.38 -4.52
CA ALA A 227 -46.08 26.96 -5.06
C ALA A 227 -45.06 26.86 -3.90
N SER A 228 -44.03 26.00 -3.87
CA SER A 228 -43.42 25.10 -4.86
C SER A 228 -42.59 25.76 -5.98
N ALA A 229 -41.56 26.50 -5.58
CA ALA A 229 -40.34 26.78 -6.34
C ALA A 229 -39.18 26.92 -5.31
N ALA A 230 -37.92 26.51 -5.54
CA ALA A 230 -37.10 26.42 -6.76
C ALA A 230 -36.60 27.79 -7.28
N SER A 231 -35.77 28.48 -6.49
CA SER A 231 -34.91 29.58 -6.94
C SER A 231 -33.56 29.55 -6.22
N GLY A 232 -32.46 29.84 -6.94
CA GLY A 232 -31.11 29.75 -6.39
C GLY A 232 -30.73 30.92 -5.46
N ALA A 233 -29.89 30.63 -4.46
CA ALA A 233 -29.27 31.63 -3.59
C ALA A 233 -27.78 31.80 -3.93
N ARG A 234 -27.29 33.06 -3.92
CA ARG A 234 -25.85 33.35 -3.91
C ARG A 234 -25.24 32.87 -2.59
N PRO A 235 -23.94 32.51 -2.53
CA PRO A 235 -23.28 32.16 -1.27
C PRO A 235 -23.26 33.37 -0.32
N THR A 236 -24.09 33.32 0.71
CA THR A 236 -24.04 34.28 1.83
C THR A 236 -22.76 34.06 2.61
N ALA A 237 -21.99 35.13 2.86
CA ALA A 237 -20.77 35.06 3.65
C ALA A 237 -21.08 34.49 5.05
N ARG A 238 -20.35 33.46 5.46
CA ARG A 238 -20.51 32.83 6.78
C ARG A 238 -19.92 33.77 7.83
N VAL A 239 -20.76 34.27 8.74
CA VAL A 239 -20.29 35.06 9.89
C VAL A 239 -19.33 34.19 10.73
N PRO A 240 -18.14 34.68 11.10
CA PRO A 240 -17.19 33.90 11.89
C PRO A 240 -17.74 33.56 13.28
N SER A 241 -17.35 32.41 13.82
CA SER A 241 -17.64 32.06 15.22
C SER A 241 -16.95 33.01 16.20
N GLY A 242 -17.50 33.15 17.41
CA GLY A 242 -16.98 34.07 18.43
C GLY A 242 -15.54 33.80 18.90
N SER A 243 -14.97 32.65 18.54
CA SER A 243 -13.55 32.32 18.61
C SER A 243 -12.70 33.22 17.69
N ASP A 244 -13.09 33.31 16.42
CA ASP A 244 -12.23 33.76 15.32
C ASP A 244 -12.08 35.29 15.35
N ALA A 245 -13.16 35.99 15.69
CA ALA A 245 -13.15 37.43 15.96
C ALA A 245 -12.21 37.80 17.12
N ARG A 246 -12.11 36.96 18.17
CA ARG A 246 -11.21 37.18 19.31
C ARG A 246 -9.75 36.91 18.94
N VAL A 247 -9.48 35.97 18.03
CA VAL A 247 -8.14 35.75 17.46
C VAL A 247 -7.74 36.93 16.57
N ALA A 248 -8.59 37.36 15.65
CA ALA A 248 -8.32 38.50 14.77
C ALA A 248 -8.05 39.81 15.56
N ALA A 249 -8.83 40.08 16.60
CA ALA A 249 -8.60 41.23 17.48
C ALA A 249 -7.23 41.17 18.20
N ARG A 250 -6.80 39.98 18.65
CA ARG A 250 -5.46 39.77 19.25
C ARG A 250 -4.34 39.95 18.24
N VAL A 251 -4.52 39.54 16.98
CA VAL A 251 -3.53 39.76 15.91
C VAL A 251 -3.33 41.26 15.66
N HIS A 252 -4.40 42.04 15.48
CA HIS A 252 -4.26 43.49 15.28
C HIS A 252 -3.58 44.20 16.46
N ALA A 253 -3.90 43.82 17.71
CA ALA A 253 -3.24 44.37 18.89
C ALA A 253 -1.73 44.04 18.93
N ALA A 254 -1.34 42.82 18.55
CA ALA A 254 0.05 42.39 18.51
C ALA A 254 0.87 43.10 17.40
N THR A 255 0.26 43.36 16.23
CA THR A 255 0.92 44.13 15.16
C THR A 255 1.13 45.59 15.57
N ALA A 256 0.09 46.25 16.11
CA ALA A 256 0.19 47.63 16.58
C ALA A 256 1.29 47.82 17.66
N ALA A 257 1.40 46.87 18.59
CA ALA A 257 2.47 46.88 19.61
C ALA A 257 3.87 46.71 19.00
N ARG A 258 4.03 45.94 17.91
CA ARG A 258 5.30 45.76 17.21
C ARG A 258 5.75 46.99 16.44
N ASP A 259 4.84 47.68 15.78
CA ASP A 259 5.21 48.88 15.02
C ASP A 259 5.49 50.08 15.93
N ALA A 260 4.77 50.22 17.05
CA ALA A 260 5.11 51.19 18.10
C ALA A 260 6.54 50.98 18.67
N ALA A 261 6.96 49.72 18.88
CA ALA A 261 8.30 49.39 19.33
C ALA A 261 9.41 49.65 18.27
N ARG A 262 9.06 49.67 16.98
CA ARG A 262 9.98 50.05 15.90
C ARG A 262 10.21 51.55 15.82
N THR A 263 9.19 52.36 16.10
CA THR A 263 9.33 53.83 16.10
C THR A 263 10.23 54.35 17.22
N THR A 264 10.24 53.74 18.40
CA THR A 264 11.16 54.11 19.49
C THR A 264 12.60 53.62 19.30
N ALA A 265 12.82 52.53 18.56
CA ALA A 265 14.18 52.07 18.22
C ALA A 265 14.90 52.97 17.20
N ALA A 266 14.21 53.93 16.57
CA ALA A 266 14.72 54.78 15.50
C ALA A 266 15.20 56.17 15.95
N SER A 267 14.97 56.57 17.21
CA SER A 267 15.38 57.90 17.73
C SER A 267 16.85 57.99 18.14
N ASP A 268 17.42 56.88 18.63
CA ASP A 268 18.64 56.93 19.47
C ASP A 268 19.95 56.81 18.67
N ALA A 269 19.88 56.88 17.34
CA ALA A 269 21.01 56.71 16.43
C ALA A 269 21.45 58.03 15.75
N ARG A 270 22.13 58.92 16.48
CA ARG A 270 22.84 60.09 15.92
C ARG A 270 24.18 60.33 16.64
N LEU A 271 25.16 60.86 15.89
CA LEU A 271 26.58 61.09 16.27
C LEU A 271 27.40 59.78 16.42
N VAL A 272 28.66 59.64 15.97
CA VAL A 272 29.62 60.58 15.32
C VAL A 272 30.23 59.93 14.05
N THR A 273 30.66 60.76 13.09
CA THR A 273 31.26 60.37 11.79
C THR A 273 32.79 60.23 11.78
N ARG A 274 33.37 59.29 10.99
CA ARG A 274 34.34 59.58 9.89
C ARG A 274 34.79 58.32 9.11
N THR A 275 35.35 58.54 7.91
CA THR A 275 35.68 57.61 6.81
C THR A 275 36.91 58.17 6.04
N PRO A 276 37.37 57.62 4.89
CA PRO A 276 37.65 56.24 4.40
C PRO A 276 39.20 56.10 4.12
N PRO A 277 39.79 55.32 3.16
CA PRO A 277 39.35 54.29 2.18
C PRO A 277 40.09 52.93 2.37
N ALA A 278 40.39 51.99 1.44
CA ALA A 278 40.38 51.93 -0.04
C ALA A 278 40.24 50.49 -0.62
N GLU A 279 40.66 50.30 -1.89
CA GLU A 279 40.53 49.10 -2.76
C GLU A 279 41.92 48.55 -3.20
N PRO A 280 42.10 47.56 -4.13
CA PRO A 280 41.15 46.64 -4.81
C PRO A 280 41.58 45.13 -4.88
N TYR A 281 40.76 44.31 -5.55
CA TYR A 281 41.04 42.95 -6.13
C TYR A 281 42.10 43.00 -7.28
N PRO A 282 42.66 41.89 -7.89
CA PRO A 282 41.99 40.60 -8.23
C PRO A 282 42.81 39.27 -8.43
N ALA A 283 42.07 38.20 -8.81
CA ALA A 283 42.39 37.11 -9.77
C ALA A 283 43.43 35.96 -9.51
N TYR A 284 43.15 34.81 -10.17
CA TYR A 284 43.96 33.58 -10.34
C TYR A 284 45.01 33.70 -11.48
N PRO A 285 46.06 32.85 -11.50
CA PRO A 285 46.18 31.83 -12.57
C PRO A 285 46.83 30.50 -12.11
N ALA A 286 47.23 29.62 -13.05
CA ALA A 286 47.88 28.32 -12.81
C ALA A 286 48.86 27.92 -13.95
N ARG A 287 49.89 27.09 -13.67
CA ARG A 287 50.49 26.00 -14.52
C ARG A 287 51.92 25.57 -14.09
N TYR A 288 52.24 24.29 -14.36
CA TYR A 288 53.53 23.61 -14.65
C TYR A 288 54.91 24.24 -14.29
N GLY A 289 55.83 23.41 -13.74
CA GLY A 289 57.28 23.67 -13.80
C GLY A 289 58.20 22.64 -13.10
N ALA A 290 58.90 21.82 -13.90
CA ALA A 290 60.20 21.14 -13.73
C ALA A 290 60.78 20.61 -12.36
N ASP A 291 61.38 19.40 -12.47
CA ASP A 291 62.45 18.78 -11.63
C ASP A 291 63.85 19.31 -12.12
N PRO A 292 65.06 18.95 -11.62
CA PRO A 292 65.44 18.06 -10.50
C PRO A 292 66.58 18.55 -9.56
N ALA A 293 66.89 17.78 -8.50
CA ALA A 293 68.21 17.78 -7.85
C ALA A 293 68.56 16.41 -7.20
N ARG A 294 69.82 15.97 -7.32
CA ARG A 294 70.40 14.73 -6.75
C ARG A 294 71.64 15.08 -5.93
N PRO A 295 71.88 14.43 -4.77
CA PRO A 295 72.92 13.38 -4.69
C PRO A 295 72.51 12.23 -3.71
N THR A 296 73.17 11.08 -3.52
CA THR A 296 74.21 10.28 -4.21
C THR A 296 74.10 8.81 -3.73
N GLY A 297 74.83 7.85 -4.31
CA GLY A 297 75.06 6.52 -3.69
C GLY A 297 74.97 5.32 -4.64
N ALA A 298 76.12 4.69 -4.92
CA ALA A 298 76.32 3.45 -5.69
C ALA A 298 77.76 2.92 -5.40
N PRO A 299 78.24 1.76 -5.91
CA PRO A 299 77.63 0.77 -6.81
C PRO A 299 77.84 -0.71 -6.35
N ALA A 300 77.85 -1.65 -7.33
CA ALA A 300 78.19 -3.09 -7.31
C ALA A 300 77.01 -4.09 -7.16
N ALA A 301 76.91 -5.19 -7.94
CA ALA A 301 77.60 -5.58 -9.18
C ALA A 301 76.75 -6.58 -10.04
N ARG A 302 77.15 -6.77 -11.30
CA ARG A 302 76.70 -7.81 -12.29
C ARG A 302 77.90 -8.76 -12.58
N PRO A 303 77.89 -9.80 -13.45
CA PRO A 303 76.89 -10.21 -14.47
C PRO A 303 76.64 -11.74 -14.71
N ALA A 304 75.71 -12.04 -15.64
CA ALA A 304 75.64 -13.24 -16.52
C ALA A 304 75.43 -14.64 -15.86
N ASP A 305 75.15 -15.75 -16.57
CA ASP A 305 74.94 -16.02 -18.01
C ASP A 305 74.00 -17.25 -18.24
N ARG A 306 73.56 -17.46 -19.50
CA ARG A 306 73.11 -18.72 -20.17
C ARG A 306 71.95 -19.58 -19.61
N SER A 307 71.16 -20.11 -20.56
CA SER A 307 70.28 -21.30 -20.39
C SER A 307 71.01 -22.58 -20.86
N PRO A 308 70.52 -23.77 -20.45
CA PRO A 308 69.73 -24.57 -21.40
C PRO A 308 68.50 -25.27 -20.75
N ALA A 309 67.72 -25.98 -21.58
CA ALA A 309 66.52 -26.73 -21.17
C ALA A 309 66.85 -28.10 -20.53
N PRO A 310 65.85 -28.83 -19.99
CA PRO A 310 65.41 -30.02 -20.76
C PRO A 310 63.91 -30.40 -20.63
N ALA A 311 63.56 -31.43 -21.41
CA ALA A 311 62.42 -32.35 -21.27
C ALA A 311 60.98 -31.83 -21.55
N ALA A 312 60.17 -32.73 -22.10
CA ALA A 312 58.79 -32.48 -22.49
C ALA A 312 57.80 -33.29 -21.61
N THR A 313 56.57 -32.80 -21.48
CA THR A 313 55.45 -33.62 -20.97
C THR A 313 54.19 -33.36 -21.80
N ARG A 314 53.52 -34.44 -22.21
CA ARG A 314 52.53 -34.47 -23.28
C ARG A 314 51.11 -34.22 -22.75
N ALA A 315 50.74 -32.96 -22.55
CA ALA A 315 49.38 -32.58 -22.14
C ALA A 315 48.40 -32.63 -23.33
N ALA A 316 47.16 -33.09 -23.09
CA ALA A 316 46.17 -33.34 -24.14
C ALA A 316 45.53 -32.06 -24.69
N ARG A 317 45.18 -32.07 -25.98
CA ARG A 317 44.29 -31.06 -26.60
C ARG A 317 42.87 -31.20 -26.05
N ALA A 318 42.54 -30.49 -24.98
CA ALA A 318 41.15 -30.13 -24.71
C ALA A 318 40.68 -29.18 -25.84
N GLY A 319 39.53 -29.48 -26.45
CA GLY A 319 39.01 -28.69 -27.57
C GLY A 319 38.60 -27.28 -27.13
N THR A 320 39.04 -26.26 -27.87
CA THR A 320 38.51 -24.91 -27.75
C THR A 320 37.03 -24.91 -28.18
N PRO A 321 36.09 -24.34 -27.38
CA PRO A 321 34.70 -24.18 -27.81
C PRO A 321 34.62 -23.34 -29.08
N ARG A 322 33.69 -23.68 -29.99
CA ARG A 322 33.42 -22.86 -31.18
C ARG A 322 32.79 -21.53 -30.74
N PRO A 323 33.11 -20.40 -31.40
CA PRO A 323 32.53 -19.09 -31.05
C PRO A 323 31.01 -18.96 -31.31
N ALA A 324 30.37 -19.99 -31.88
CA ALA A 324 28.92 -20.03 -32.10
C ALA A 324 28.11 -20.22 -30.80
N ASP A 325 28.64 -20.94 -29.81
CA ASP A 325 27.90 -21.28 -28.58
C ASP A 325 27.82 -20.11 -27.57
N ALA A 326 28.51 -18.99 -27.86
CA ALA A 326 28.60 -17.82 -26.97
C ALA A 326 27.41 -16.85 -27.06
N VAL A 327 26.49 -17.02 -28.03
CA VAL A 327 25.56 -15.97 -28.46
C VAL A 327 24.18 -16.01 -27.76
N THR A 328 23.81 -17.10 -27.07
CA THR A 328 22.45 -17.27 -26.50
C THR A 328 22.39 -17.32 -24.97
N ALA A 329 23.36 -16.68 -24.31
CA ALA A 329 23.40 -16.56 -22.84
C ALA A 329 23.79 -15.14 -22.36
N GLU A 330 23.13 -14.10 -22.89
CA GLU A 330 23.13 -12.79 -22.22
C GLU A 330 22.59 -12.94 -20.80
N THR A 331 23.50 -12.94 -19.83
CA THR A 331 23.17 -12.94 -18.41
C THR A 331 22.79 -11.52 -18.01
N GLU A 332 21.55 -11.14 -18.36
CA GLU A 332 20.89 -9.88 -17.98
C GLU A 332 21.41 -9.37 -16.63
N ARG A 333 22.25 -8.33 -16.65
CA ARG A 333 22.83 -7.80 -15.42
C ARG A 333 21.69 -7.22 -14.60
N PRO A 334 21.39 -7.75 -13.39
CA PRO A 334 20.23 -7.31 -12.63
C PRO A 334 20.37 -5.82 -12.33
N LEU A 335 19.33 -5.04 -12.67
CA LEU A 335 19.29 -3.58 -12.53
C LEU A 335 19.79 -3.13 -11.14
N PRO A 336 20.72 -2.16 -11.05
CA PRO A 336 21.16 -1.60 -9.78
C PRO A 336 20.07 -0.69 -9.19
N THR A 337 20.16 -0.41 -7.88
CA THR A 337 19.25 0.52 -7.17
C THR A 337 19.07 1.85 -7.90
N TRP A 338 20.15 2.44 -8.41
CA TRP A 338 20.10 3.71 -9.14
C TRP A 338 19.38 3.60 -10.49
N GLY A 339 19.43 2.44 -11.16
CA GLY A 339 18.72 2.22 -12.42
C GLY A 339 17.19 2.20 -12.20
N PHE A 340 16.75 1.55 -11.13
CA PHE A 340 15.34 1.63 -10.71
C PHE A 340 14.97 3.04 -10.23
N MET A 341 15.84 3.73 -9.49
CA MET A 341 15.59 5.11 -9.04
C MET A 341 15.35 6.07 -10.22
N LEU A 342 16.19 6.01 -11.26
CA LEU A 342 16.04 6.84 -12.47
C LEU A 342 14.76 6.47 -13.25
N LEU A 343 14.43 5.18 -13.36
CA LEU A 343 13.18 4.72 -13.97
C LEU A 343 11.95 5.29 -13.25
N LEU A 344 11.92 5.21 -11.91
CA LEU A 344 10.82 5.71 -11.09
C LEU A 344 10.70 7.24 -11.21
N LEU A 345 11.79 7.99 -11.03
CA LEU A 345 11.79 9.44 -11.17
C LEU A 345 11.33 9.88 -12.57
N GLY A 346 11.80 9.21 -13.63
CA GLY A 346 11.38 9.47 -15.01
C GLY A 346 9.86 9.28 -15.23
N CYS A 347 9.28 8.22 -14.68
CA CYS A 347 7.83 8.01 -14.71
C CYS A 347 7.04 9.00 -13.84
N TRP A 348 7.68 9.62 -12.83
CA TRP A 348 7.06 10.58 -11.93
C TRP A 348 7.17 12.05 -12.41
N LEU A 349 8.04 12.36 -13.37
CA LEU A 349 8.21 13.73 -13.93
C LEU A 349 6.88 14.39 -14.40
N PRO A 350 5.92 13.70 -15.06
CA PRO A 350 4.66 14.32 -15.45
C PRO A 350 3.81 14.78 -14.26
N TYR A 351 3.89 14.09 -13.13
CA TYR A 351 3.22 14.48 -11.89
C TYR A 351 3.92 15.70 -11.28
N LEU A 352 5.26 15.70 -11.19
CA LEU A 352 6.03 16.85 -10.71
C LEU A 352 5.70 18.12 -11.52
N TRP A 353 5.64 18.02 -12.85
CA TRP A 353 5.29 19.16 -13.72
C TRP A 353 3.86 19.69 -13.50
N ALA A 354 2.92 18.79 -13.15
CA ALA A 354 1.55 19.17 -12.84
C ALA A 354 1.39 19.79 -11.44
N VAL A 355 2.22 19.40 -10.46
CA VAL A 355 2.09 19.82 -9.05
C VAL A 355 3.18 20.77 -8.56
N TRP A 356 4.17 21.14 -9.39
CA TRP A 356 5.29 22.03 -9.05
C TRP A 356 4.81 23.32 -8.33
N PRO A 357 5.45 23.76 -7.22
CA PRO A 357 6.68 23.22 -6.59
C PRO A 357 6.49 21.89 -5.84
N GLY A 358 5.25 21.58 -5.47
CA GLY A 358 4.83 20.42 -4.70
C GLY A 358 3.49 20.71 -4.03
N THR A 359 2.97 19.76 -3.26
CA THR A 359 1.74 19.94 -2.48
C THR A 359 2.04 19.90 -0.97
N VAL A 360 1.15 20.48 -0.15
CA VAL A 360 1.32 20.55 1.31
C VAL A 360 0.09 19.98 1.99
N SER A 361 0.29 18.99 2.87
CA SER A 361 -0.80 18.34 3.60
C SER A 361 -1.33 19.18 4.78
N ASN A 362 -2.60 19.01 5.16
CA ASN A 362 -3.23 19.68 6.33
C ASN A 362 -2.35 19.60 7.59
N ASP A 363 -1.74 18.44 7.81
CA ASP A 363 -0.82 18.18 8.92
C ASP A 363 0.40 19.10 8.81
N SER A 364 1.03 19.19 7.64
CA SER A 364 2.17 20.08 7.43
C SER A 364 1.79 21.57 7.37
N ILE A 365 0.56 21.95 7.02
CA ILE A 365 0.06 23.32 7.28
C ILE A 365 -0.01 23.59 8.80
N THR A 366 -0.38 22.60 9.61
CA THR A 366 -0.32 22.71 11.07
C THR A 366 1.13 22.80 11.56
N GLN A 367 2.06 22.03 10.98
CA GLN A 367 3.49 22.13 11.30
C GLN A 367 4.10 23.47 10.89
N LEU A 368 3.65 24.06 9.78
CA LEU A 368 4.03 25.42 9.39
C LEU A 368 3.47 26.45 10.37
N ALA A 369 2.22 26.31 10.83
CA ALA A 369 1.65 27.15 11.89
C ALA A 369 2.39 27.01 13.24
N GLU A 370 2.92 25.82 13.57
CA GLU A 370 3.83 25.61 14.71
C GLU A 370 5.19 26.32 14.48
N ILE A 371 5.77 26.21 13.28
CA ILE A 371 7.05 26.85 12.90
C ILE A 371 6.99 28.38 12.93
N PHE A 372 5.89 28.98 12.47
CA PHE A 372 5.70 30.44 12.48
C PHE A 372 5.12 30.98 13.79
N GLY A 373 4.92 30.14 14.82
CA GLY A 373 4.43 30.56 16.13
C GLY A 373 2.94 30.95 16.18
N VAL A 374 2.16 30.61 15.14
CA VAL A 374 0.70 30.76 15.11
C VAL A 374 0.02 29.73 16.03
N LYS A 375 0.66 28.58 16.23
CA LYS A 375 0.29 27.55 17.22
C LYS A 375 1.49 27.23 18.12
N PRO A 376 1.27 26.83 19.39
CA PRO A 376 2.33 26.27 20.21
C PRO A 376 2.83 24.97 19.57
N LEU A 377 4.15 24.77 19.56
CA LEU A 377 4.77 23.54 19.07
C LEU A 377 4.27 22.34 19.91
N SER A 378 3.79 21.30 19.24
CA SER A 378 3.27 20.09 19.88
C SER A 378 3.91 18.83 19.30
N ASN A 379 3.90 17.73 20.05
CA ASN A 379 4.16 16.39 19.50
C ASN A 379 2.89 15.72 18.93
N GLY A 380 1.79 16.46 18.73
CA GLY A 380 0.61 15.97 17.99
C GLY A 380 0.96 15.68 16.53
N ASN A 381 1.76 16.55 15.92
CA ASN A 381 2.66 16.17 14.85
C ASN A 381 4.02 15.80 15.45
N PRO A 382 4.70 14.72 15.05
CA PRO A 382 5.99 14.36 15.65
C PRO A 382 7.01 15.48 15.44
N VAL A 383 7.61 15.98 16.53
CA VAL A 383 8.47 17.18 16.47
C VAL A 383 9.69 16.98 15.56
N PHE A 384 10.21 15.76 15.45
CA PHE A 384 11.27 15.42 14.48
C PHE A 384 10.85 15.66 13.02
N GLN A 385 9.61 15.31 12.65
CA GLN A 385 9.06 15.63 11.33
C GLN A 385 8.87 17.13 11.15
N THR A 386 8.43 17.86 12.19
CA THR A 386 8.32 19.33 12.15
C THR A 386 9.70 19.95 11.92
N GLY A 387 10.76 19.39 12.49
CA GLY A 387 12.15 19.76 12.20
C GLY A 387 12.58 19.55 10.74
N LEU A 388 12.10 18.49 10.06
CA LEU A 388 12.36 18.29 8.63
C LEU A 388 11.65 19.33 7.74
N VAL A 389 10.44 19.74 8.12
CA VAL A 389 9.73 20.86 7.45
C VAL A 389 10.46 22.17 7.73
N TRP A 390 10.81 22.43 8.99
CA TRP A 390 11.55 23.62 9.42
C TRP A 390 12.89 23.78 8.69
N LEU A 391 13.63 22.70 8.44
CA LEU A 391 14.87 22.76 7.66
C LEU A 391 14.63 23.26 6.22
N ALA A 392 13.58 22.77 5.56
CA ALA A 392 13.23 23.22 4.21
C ALA A 392 12.70 24.66 4.19
N VAL A 393 11.94 25.07 5.21
CA VAL A 393 11.49 26.46 5.44
C VAL A 393 12.68 27.40 5.63
N SER A 394 13.61 27.05 6.52
CA SER A 394 14.81 27.83 6.84
C SER A 394 15.72 28.02 5.62
N VAL A 395 15.82 27.05 4.71
CA VAL A 395 16.56 27.23 3.45
C VAL A 395 15.77 28.09 2.47
N GLY A 396 14.57 27.67 2.03
CA GLY A 396 13.85 28.35 0.95
C GLY A 396 13.30 29.73 1.34
N GLN A 397 12.47 29.81 2.38
CA GLN A 397 11.92 31.08 2.87
C GLN A 397 12.95 31.90 3.67
N GLY A 398 13.84 31.25 4.42
CA GLY A 398 14.84 31.92 5.24
C GLY A 398 16.00 32.54 4.46
N LEU A 399 16.60 31.81 3.51
CA LEU A 399 17.78 32.28 2.75
C LEU A 399 17.44 32.86 1.36
N PHE A 400 16.34 32.41 0.73
CA PHE A 400 15.96 32.81 -0.63
C PHE A 400 14.57 33.48 -0.71
N HIS A 401 13.92 33.72 0.44
CA HIS A 401 12.60 34.35 0.55
C HIS A 401 11.51 33.74 -0.35
N SER A 402 11.57 32.42 -0.55
CA SER A 402 10.67 31.67 -1.42
C SER A 402 10.07 30.44 -0.72
N ALA A 403 8.77 30.52 -0.41
CA ALA A 403 7.96 29.41 0.08
C ALA A 403 7.91 28.27 -0.96
N ASP A 404 7.86 28.60 -2.25
CA ASP A 404 7.95 27.64 -3.35
C ASP A 404 9.25 26.83 -3.31
N LEU A 405 10.39 27.48 -3.07
CA LEU A 405 11.66 26.77 -2.93
C LEU A 405 11.67 25.88 -1.69
N SER A 406 11.05 26.29 -0.58
CA SER A 406 10.89 25.43 0.60
C SER A 406 10.04 24.20 0.33
N VAL A 407 8.93 24.32 -0.41
CA VAL A 407 8.11 23.18 -0.83
C VAL A 407 8.88 22.28 -1.80
N ALA A 408 9.54 22.86 -2.81
CA ALA A 408 10.30 22.12 -3.81
C ALA A 408 11.50 21.35 -3.21
N LEU A 409 12.27 21.98 -2.32
CA LEU A 409 13.41 21.33 -1.64
C LEU A 409 12.94 20.11 -0.84
N TYR A 410 11.83 20.23 -0.11
CA TYR A 410 11.24 19.11 0.62
C TYR A 410 10.75 18.00 -0.33
N ALA A 411 9.94 18.37 -1.33
CA ALA A 411 9.33 17.45 -2.28
C ALA A 411 10.36 16.67 -3.11
N LEU A 412 11.41 17.35 -3.60
CA LEU A 412 12.46 16.73 -4.40
C LEU A 412 13.37 15.81 -3.56
N ALA A 413 13.75 16.24 -2.35
CA ALA A 413 14.53 15.39 -1.44
C ALA A 413 13.75 14.13 -1.04
N GLN A 414 12.46 14.26 -0.73
CA GLN A 414 11.58 13.15 -0.41
C GLN A 414 11.40 12.20 -1.61
N ALA A 415 11.13 12.73 -2.80
CA ALA A 415 10.95 11.93 -4.01
C ALA A 415 12.23 11.16 -4.40
N ALA A 416 13.41 11.79 -4.30
CA ALA A 416 14.69 11.13 -4.55
C ALA A 416 14.95 9.98 -3.54
N LEU A 417 14.72 10.23 -2.25
CA LEU A 417 14.86 9.21 -1.20
C LEU A 417 13.87 8.05 -1.40
N MET A 418 12.63 8.36 -1.78
CA MET A 418 11.59 7.35 -2.01
C MET A 418 11.89 6.50 -3.26
N ALA A 419 12.29 7.12 -4.38
CA ALA A 419 12.71 6.40 -5.58
C ALA A 419 13.92 5.51 -5.31
N TRP A 420 14.90 5.99 -4.53
CA TRP A 420 16.05 5.19 -4.11
C TRP A 420 15.64 4.00 -3.25
N LEU A 421 14.75 4.19 -2.27
CA LEU A 421 14.34 3.13 -1.36
C LEU A 421 13.43 2.08 -2.03
N LEU A 422 12.52 2.51 -2.90
CA LEU A 422 11.70 1.60 -3.71
C LEU A 422 12.57 0.85 -4.73
N GLY A 423 13.56 1.52 -5.34
CA GLY A 423 14.59 0.88 -6.17
C GLY A 423 15.44 -0.12 -5.38
N TYR A 424 15.74 0.16 -4.11
CA TYR A 424 16.43 -0.77 -3.22
C TYR A 424 15.53 -1.96 -2.86
N ALA A 425 14.23 -1.77 -2.66
CA ALA A 425 13.28 -2.87 -2.47
C ALA A 425 13.27 -3.81 -3.69
N LEU A 426 13.13 -3.26 -4.91
CA LEU A 426 13.18 -4.02 -6.18
C LEU A 426 14.52 -4.76 -6.34
N ARG A 427 15.64 -4.11 -6.02
CA ARG A 427 16.96 -4.74 -6.00
C ARG A 427 17.04 -5.90 -5.00
N ARG A 428 16.50 -5.72 -3.79
CA ARG A 428 16.45 -6.76 -2.76
C ARG A 428 15.55 -7.93 -3.17
N MET A 429 14.54 -7.72 -4.01
CA MET A 429 13.74 -8.80 -4.61
C MET A 429 14.53 -9.60 -5.65
N GLN A 430 15.29 -8.94 -6.54
CA GLN A 430 16.21 -9.63 -7.46
C GLN A 430 17.25 -10.47 -6.71
N GLU A 431 17.89 -9.90 -5.68
CA GLU A 431 18.88 -10.60 -4.84
C GLU A 431 18.27 -11.77 -4.05
N ALA A 432 16.98 -11.71 -3.73
CA ALA A 432 16.21 -12.82 -3.15
C ALA A 432 15.80 -13.90 -4.18
N ARG A 433 16.17 -13.74 -5.46
CA ARG A 433 15.76 -14.57 -6.60
C ARG A 433 14.25 -14.65 -6.80
N ALA A 434 13.55 -13.53 -6.61
CA ALA A 434 12.15 -13.39 -6.99
C ALA A 434 11.97 -13.63 -8.51
N PRO A 435 10.81 -14.15 -8.96
CA PRO A 435 10.53 -14.31 -10.39
C PRO A 435 10.66 -12.98 -11.15
N ARG A 436 11.25 -12.99 -12.37
CA ARG A 436 11.39 -11.80 -13.23
C ARG A 436 10.08 -11.02 -13.38
N TRP A 437 8.97 -11.72 -13.62
CA TRP A 437 7.64 -11.10 -13.75
C TRP A 437 7.20 -10.36 -12.48
N LEU A 438 7.51 -10.89 -11.29
CA LEU A 438 7.12 -10.27 -10.02
C LEU A 438 7.92 -8.98 -9.79
N VAL A 439 9.22 -8.97 -10.13
CA VAL A 439 10.04 -7.76 -10.08
C VAL A 439 9.55 -6.72 -11.10
N GLY A 440 9.23 -7.14 -12.32
CA GLY A 440 8.71 -6.26 -13.39
C GLY A 440 7.37 -5.62 -13.04
N VAL A 441 6.39 -6.42 -12.60
CA VAL A 441 5.08 -5.92 -12.14
C VAL A 441 5.22 -5.00 -10.93
N SER A 442 6.16 -5.29 -10.02
CA SER A 442 6.40 -4.42 -8.85
C SER A 442 7.08 -3.10 -9.24
N ALA A 443 7.97 -3.11 -10.23
CA ALA A 443 8.56 -1.89 -10.77
C ALA A 443 7.51 -1.03 -11.48
N ALA A 444 6.67 -1.65 -12.32
CA ALA A 444 5.54 -0.98 -12.96
C ALA A 444 4.53 -0.43 -11.94
N PHE A 445 4.27 -1.15 -10.84
CA PHE A 445 3.40 -0.69 -9.77
C PHE A 445 3.94 0.59 -9.09
N TYR A 446 5.22 0.61 -8.70
CA TYR A 446 5.86 1.79 -8.12
C TYR A 446 6.01 2.96 -9.13
N ALA A 447 6.17 2.66 -10.42
CA ALA A 447 6.31 3.67 -11.48
C ALA A 447 4.97 4.33 -11.87
N LEU A 448 3.88 3.54 -11.93
CA LEU A 448 2.63 3.94 -12.59
C LEU A 448 1.44 4.11 -11.67
N CYS A 449 1.43 3.55 -10.45
CA CYS A 449 0.35 3.81 -9.50
C CYS A 449 0.47 5.26 -8.97
N PRO A 450 -0.56 6.12 -9.15
CA PRO A 450 -0.46 7.55 -8.87
C PRO A 450 -0.20 7.87 -7.38
N VAL A 451 -0.53 6.94 -6.48
CA VAL A 451 -0.24 7.05 -5.04
C VAL A 451 1.23 7.38 -4.78
N PHE A 452 2.17 6.78 -5.53
CA PHE A 452 3.60 7.03 -5.31
C PHE A 452 4.02 8.46 -5.68
N PRO A 453 3.93 8.93 -6.95
CA PRO A 453 4.36 10.29 -7.30
C PRO A 453 3.59 11.38 -6.54
N LEU A 454 2.29 11.21 -6.29
CA LEU A 454 1.50 12.22 -5.58
C LEU A 454 1.94 12.38 -4.12
N PHE A 455 2.26 11.28 -3.42
CA PHE A 455 2.80 11.37 -2.07
C PHE A 455 4.31 11.62 -2.02
N ALA A 456 5.05 11.36 -3.09
CA ALA A 456 6.46 11.74 -3.24
C ALA A 456 6.61 13.27 -3.19
N PHE A 457 5.80 13.98 -3.97
CA PHE A 457 5.83 15.44 -4.09
C PHE A 457 4.89 16.18 -3.10
N CYS A 458 4.36 15.47 -2.09
CA CYS A 458 3.55 16.05 -1.02
C CYS A 458 4.38 16.18 0.28
N MET A 459 4.51 17.41 0.79
CA MET A 459 5.02 17.67 2.14
C MET A 459 4.02 17.10 3.17
N GLY A 460 4.44 16.05 3.89
CA GLY A 460 3.57 15.33 4.82
C GLY A 460 4.25 14.16 5.53
N LYS A 461 3.83 13.88 6.77
CA LYS A 461 4.44 12.88 7.67
C LYS A 461 4.27 11.42 7.24
N ASP A 462 3.25 11.15 6.42
CA ASP A 462 2.89 9.78 6.04
C ASP A 462 3.88 9.14 5.06
N THR A 463 4.38 9.90 4.08
CA THR A 463 5.36 9.41 3.11
C THR A 463 6.70 9.10 3.79
N SER A 464 7.14 10.01 4.68
CA SER A 464 8.35 9.86 5.48
C SER A 464 8.26 8.61 6.37
N PHE A 465 7.12 8.41 7.04
CA PHE A 465 6.83 7.21 7.84
C PHE A 465 6.78 5.92 7.01
N ALA A 466 6.13 5.93 5.84
CA ALA A 466 6.05 4.77 4.95
C ALA A 466 7.44 4.35 4.43
N MET A 467 8.32 5.30 4.14
CA MET A 467 9.74 5.02 3.85
C MET A 467 10.44 4.36 5.04
N ALA A 468 10.28 4.89 6.26
CA ALA A 468 10.91 4.29 7.44
C ALA A 468 10.44 2.85 7.69
N VAL A 469 9.13 2.58 7.59
CA VAL A 469 8.55 1.24 7.77
C VAL A 469 9.02 0.26 6.69
N LEU A 470 9.14 0.70 5.43
CA LEU A 470 9.74 -0.11 4.36
C LEU A 470 11.22 -0.41 4.64
N TRP A 471 12.02 0.60 4.98
CA TRP A 471 13.43 0.41 5.26
C TRP A 471 13.66 -0.52 6.46
N PHE A 472 12.90 -0.33 7.54
CA PHE A 472 12.87 -1.19 8.72
C PHE A 472 12.57 -2.64 8.36
N THR A 473 11.55 -2.88 7.53
CA THR A 473 11.20 -4.23 7.08
C THR A 473 12.31 -4.86 6.23
N LEU A 474 12.96 -4.08 5.35
CA LEU A 474 14.10 -4.55 4.55
C LEU A 474 15.35 -4.82 5.39
N MET A 475 15.59 -4.07 6.48
CA MET A 475 16.68 -4.32 7.43
C MET A 475 16.39 -5.54 8.31
N ALA A 476 15.17 -5.68 8.81
CA ALA A 476 14.73 -6.87 9.54
C ALA A 476 14.87 -8.13 8.68
N TRP A 477 14.47 -8.07 7.41
CA TRP A 477 14.63 -9.18 6.45
C TRP A 477 16.09 -9.59 6.21
N ARG A 478 17.02 -8.63 6.25
CA ARG A 478 18.47 -8.92 6.20
C ARG A 478 18.99 -9.48 7.51
N ALA A 479 18.57 -8.95 8.66
CA ALA A 479 18.99 -9.40 9.98
C ALA A 479 18.56 -10.86 10.24
N VAL A 480 17.29 -11.17 10.00
CA VAL A 480 16.71 -12.53 10.06
C VAL A 480 17.42 -13.52 9.11
N GLY A 481 18.02 -13.01 8.03
CA GLY A 481 18.79 -13.80 7.07
C GLY A 481 20.18 -14.25 7.52
N SER A 482 20.68 -13.81 8.69
CA SER A 482 22.01 -14.20 9.19
C SER A 482 21.98 -14.60 10.67
N LYS A 483 22.91 -15.48 11.07
CA LYS A 483 23.23 -15.71 12.50
C LYS A 483 23.90 -14.49 13.12
N TRP A 484 24.75 -13.83 12.34
CA TRP A 484 25.50 -12.62 12.69
C TRP A 484 25.27 -11.57 11.60
N PRO A 485 24.29 -10.66 11.76
CA PRO A 485 24.07 -9.57 10.82
C PRO A 485 25.29 -8.63 10.79
N PRO A 486 25.79 -8.22 9.62
CA PRO A 486 26.93 -7.30 9.55
C PRO A 486 26.54 -5.93 10.14
N PHE A 487 27.51 -5.18 10.68
CA PHE A 487 27.27 -3.91 11.39
C PHE A 487 26.32 -2.95 10.63
N ARG A 488 26.52 -2.74 9.32
CA ARG A 488 25.65 -1.90 8.48
C ARG A 488 24.16 -2.32 8.48
N THR A 489 23.87 -3.60 8.70
CA THR A 489 22.48 -4.12 8.84
C THR A 489 21.94 -3.97 10.26
N VAL A 490 22.80 -4.05 11.29
CA VAL A 490 22.38 -3.75 12.68
C VAL A 490 22.12 -2.26 12.85
N ALA A 491 23.08 -1.40 12.49
CA ALA A 491 22.93 0.06 12.51
C ALA A 491 21.75 0.52 11.65
N GLY A 492 21.56 -0.06 10.46
CA GLY A 492 20.39 0.19 9.62
C GLY A 492 19.07 -0.22 10.28
N LEU A 493 19.03 -1.34 11.01
CA LEU A 493 17.84 -1.77 11.77
C LEU A 493 17.54 -0.82 12.94
N CYS A 494 18.56 -0.41 13.70
CA CYS A 494 18.42 0.56 14.78
C CYS A 494 17.89 1.90 14.26
N LEU A 495 18.53 2.47 13.23
CA LEU A 495 18.18 3.78 12.68
C LEU A 495 16.79 3.78 12.04
N SER A 496 16.45 2.74 11.25
CA SER A 496 15.11 2.64 10.66
C SER A 496 13.99 2.41 11.68
N ALA A 497 14.26 1.69 12.79
CA ALA A 497 13.32 1.55 13.89
C ALA A 497 13.12 2.87 14.66
N VAL A 498 14.21 3.59 14.95
CA VAL A 498 14.16 4.94 15.57
C VAL A 498 13.42 5.92 14.67
N LEU A 499 13.65 5.90 13.35
CA LEU A 499 12.90 6.72 12.40
C LEU A 499 11.40 6.35 12.33
N CYS A 500 11.03 5.07 12.47
CA CYS A 500 9.61 4.71 12.61
C CYS A 500 8.99 5.42 13.82
N ALA A 501 9.68 5.41 14.97
CA ALA A 501 9.22 6.04 16.20
C ALA A 501 9.17 7.58 16.14
N LEU A 502 10.16 8.21 15.49
CA LEU A 502 10.27 9.68 15.39
C LEU A 502 9.39 10.30 14.27
N LEU A 503 9.03 9.55 13.23
CA LEU A 503 8.23 10.06 12.11
C LEU A 503 6.71 9.83 12.29
N ARG A 504 6.30 9.00 13.26
CA ARG A 504 4.89 8.86 13.68
C ARG A 504 4.81 8.30 15.10
N ASN A 505 3.96 8.88 15.95
CA ASN A 505 3.79 8.44 17.35
C ASN A 505 3.42 6.94 17.46
N ALA A 506 2.49 6.46 16.63
CA ALA A 506 2.14 5.03 16.54
C ALA A 506 3.27 4.12 16.01
N GLY A 507 4.29 4.70 15.38
CA GLY A 507 5.44 3.99 14.82
C GLY A 507 6.40 3.42 15.87
N ALA A 508 6.42 4.00 17.07
CA ALA A 508 7.16 3.46 18.21
C ALA A 508 6.62 2.06 18.58
N ALA A 509 5.30 1.94 18.73
CA ALA A 509 4.64 0.65 18.98
C ALA A 509 4.84 -0.34 17.82
N LEU A 510 4.69 0.09 16.56
CA LEU A 510 4.89 -0.76 15.38
C LEU A 510 6.30 -1.37 15.33
N SER A 511 7.33 -0.55 15.54
CA SER A 511 8.73 -1.01 15.59
C SER A 511 8.98 -1.88 16.82
N GLY A 512 8.51 -1.47 18.00
CA GLY A 512 8.73 -2.16 19.27
C GLY A 512 8.13 -3.57 19.31
N VAL A 513 6.87 -3.73 18.89
CA VAL A 513 6.20 -5.03 18.81
C VAL A 513 6.86 -5.94 17.78
N THR A 514 7.24 -5.40 16.61
CA THR A 514 7.99 -6.16 15.60
C THR A 514 9.35 -6.62 16.15
N LEU A 515 10.10 -5.73 16.81
CA LEU A 515 11.40 -6.02 17.39
C LEU A 515 11.29 -7.02 18.55
N ALA A 516 10.27 -6.94 19.40
CA ALA A 516 10.00 -7.91 20.45
C ALA A 516 9.71 -9.31 19.89
N ALA A 517 8.90 -9.42 18.83
CA ALA A 517 8.63 -10.69 18.16
C ALA A 517 9.91 -11.28 17.51
N LEU A 518 10.74 -10.45 16.89
CA LEU A 518 12.04 -10.85 16.34
C LEU A 518 13.07 -11.19 17.43
N LEU A 519 13.01 -10.53 18.58
CA LEU A 519 13.84 -10.78 19.76
C LEU A 519 13.54 -12.16 20.36
N LEU A 520 12.25 -12.44 20.63
CA LEU A 520 11.79 -13.74 21.13
C LEU A 520 12.14 -14.87 20.14
N TRP A 521 11.89 -14.68 18.84
CA TRP A 521 12.31 -15.62 17.81
C TRP A 521 13.84 -15.83 17.79
N GLY A 522 14.62 -14.75 17.89
CA GLY A 522 16.08 -14.78 17.90
C GLY A 522 16.69 -15.40 19.16
N ALA A 523 15.97 -15.34 20.29
CA ALA A 523 16.32 -16.01 21.54
C ALA A 523 16.05 -17.53 21.42
N VAL A 524 14.82 -17.91 21.04
CA VAL A 524 14.42 -19.32 20.86
C VAL A 524 15.23 -20.04 19.78
N ARG A 525 15.64 -19.35 18.71
CA ARG A 525 16.56 -19.90 17.69
C ARG A 525 18.04 -19.86 18.10
N GLY A 526 18.38 -19.24 19.22
CA GLY A 526 19.71 -19.18 19.80
C GLY A 526 20.81 -18.60 18.88
N GLY A 527 22.04 -18.74 19.34
CA GLY A 527 23.24 -18.43 18.55
C GLY A 527 23.47 -16.95 18.24
N GLY A 528 22.98 -16.04 19.09
CA GLY A 528 23.23 -14.59 18.97
C GLY A 528 22.22 -13.80 18.13
N ARG A 529 21.24 -14.46 17.50
CA ARG A 529 20.23 -13.82 16.63
C ARG A 529 19.37 -12.76 17.33
N TRP A 530 19.23 -12.86 18.66
CA TRP A 530 18.56 -11.86 19.51
C TRP A 530 19.30 -10.51 19.61
N ARG A 531 20.62 -10.46 19.35
CA ARG A 531 21.42 -9.24 19.59
C ARG A 531 21.02 -8.06 18.70
N ALA A 532 20.73 -8.30 17.43
CA ALA A 532 20.32 -7.25 16.50
C ALA A 532 18.95 -6.62 16.84
N PRO A 533 17.87 -7.40 17.08
CA PRO A 533 16.61 -6.82 17.50
C PRO A 533 16.68 -6.22 18.92
N LEU A 534 17.49 -6.74 19.85
CA LEU A 534 17.71 -6.09 21.14
C LEU A 534 18.36 -4.72 20.99
N ALA A 535 19.45 -4.61 20.22
CA ALA A 535 20.13 -3.35 19.98
C ALA A 535 19.20 -2.29 19.36
N ALA A 536 18.35 -2.70 18.42
CA ALA A 536 17.34 -1.81 17.84
C ALA A 536 16.22 -1.44 18.83
N LEU A 537 15.79 -2.36 19.69
CA LEU A 537 14.76 -2.09 20.72
C LEU A 537 15.29 -1.10 21.78
N LEU A 538 16.53 -1.28 22.23
CA LEU A 538 17.23 -0.34 23.11
C LEU A 538 17.46 1.02 22.43
N SER A 539 17.71 1.04 21.11
CA SER A 539 17.83 2.29 20.34
C SER A 539 16.50 3.06 20.30
N VAL A 540 15.38 2.36 20.08
CA VAL A 540 14.03 2.97 20.13
C VAL A 540 13.71 3.47 21.53
N ALA A 541 13.97 2.68 22.57
CA ALA A 541 13.74 3.08 23.96
C ALA A 541 14.57 4.32 24.34
N GLY A 542 15.86 4.34 24.01
CA GLY A 542 16.74 5.48 24.25
C GLY A 542 16.34 6.73 23.46
N ALA A 543 15.92 6.59 22.20
CA ALA A 543 15.44 7.70 21.39
C ALA A 543 14.12 8.29 21.92
N MET A 544 13.19 7.47 22.40
CA MET A 544 11.95 7.93 23.02
C MET A 544 12.19 8.57 24.39
N ALA A 545 13.10 8.01 25.20
CA ALA A 545 13.52 8.63 26.47
C ALA A 545 14.15 10.01 26.22
N MET A 546 15.08 10.12 25.26
CA MET A 546 15.69 11.39 24.86
C MET A 546 14.64 12.40 24.35
N LEU A 547 13.68 11.95 23.54
CA LEU A 547 12.60 12.79 23.03
C LEU A 547 11.79 13.42 24.18
N TYR A 548 11.25 12.60 25.07
CA TYR A 548 10.33 13.07 26.12
C TYR A 548 11.04 13.73 27.32
N ALA A 549 12.24 13.28 27.70
CA ALA A 549 12.95 13.80 28.87
C ALA A 549 13.84 15.02 28.57
N ALA A 550 14.26 15.23 27.32
CA ALA A 550 15.17 16.33 26.96
C ALA A 550 14.66 17.18 25.78
N VAL A 551 14.30 16.56 24.65
CA VAL A 551 14.00 17.33 23.42
C VAL A 551 12.70 18.13 23.52
N LEU A 552 11.60 17.51 23.98
CA LEU A 552 10.33 18.23 24.12
C LEU A 552 10.43 19.37 25.18
N PRO A 553 10.97 19.15 26.39
CA PRO A 553 11.19 20.23 27.35
C PRO A 553 12.10 21.35 26.84
N ALA A 554 13.23 21.04 26.19
CA ALA A 554 14.17 22.04 25.68
C ALA A 554 13.62 22.90 24.54
N LEU A 555 12.60 22.42 23.83
CA LEU A 555 11.88 23.15 22.78
C LEU A 555 10.59 23.83 23.28
N GLY A 556 10.26 23.70 24.58
CA GLY A 556 8.96 24.13 25.12
C GLY A 556 7.76 23.42 24.48
N ALA A 557 7.98 22.25 23.87
CA ALA A 557 7.00 21.57 23.04
C ALA A 557 5.99 20.78 23.89
N LEU A 558 4.71 20.94 23.60
CA LEU A 558 3.63 20.21 24.26
C LEU A 558 3.72 18.71 23.93
N PRO A 559 3.40 17.80 24.86
CA PRO A 559 3.36 16.37 24.60
C PRO A 559 2.26 16.00 23.60
N THR A 560 2.27 14.75 23.13
CA THR A 560 1.18 14.23 22.28
C THR A 560 -0.15 14.30 23.04
N PRO A 561 -1.22 14.91 22.50
CA PRO A 561 -2.53 14.93 23.15
C PRO A 561 -3.07 13.52 23.37
N GLU A 562 -3.56 13.22 24.57
CA GLU A 562 -4.06 11.87 24.92
C GLU A 562 -5.22 11.43 24.00
N THR A 563 -6.06 12.38 23.61
CA THR A 563 -7.24 12.23 22.73
C THR A 563 -6.93 11.63 21.35
N GLU A 564 -5.69 11.70 20.87
CA GLU A 564 -5.28 11.01 19.64
C GLU A 564 -5.46 9.49 19.73
N ASN A 565 -5.34 8.91 20.94
CA ASN A 565 -5.51 7.48 21.18
C ASN A 565 -6.98 7.07 21.41
N TRP A 566 -7.91 8.02 21.51
CA TRP A 566 -9.29 7.77 21.96
C TRP A 566 -10.33 7.73 20.83
N SER A 567 -9.90 7.77 19.56
CA SER A 567 -10.79 7.74 18.38
C SER A 567 -11.89 6.69 18.46
N VAL A 568 -11.56 5.44 18.85
CA VAL A 568 -12.53 4.35 18.95
C VAL A 568 -13.44 4.47 20.19
N PRO A 569 -12.94 4.67 21.43
CA PRO A 569 -13.81 4.93 22.58
C PRO A 569 -14.80 6.08 22.39
N LEU A 570 -14.37 7.22 21.87
CA LEU A 570 -15.24 8.38 21.66
C LEU A 570 -16.30 8.11 20.58
N GLN A 571 -15.94 7.44 19.47
CA GLN A 571 -16.91 7.00 18.45
C GLN A 571 -17.92 5.97 18.98
N GLN A 572 -17.51 5.07 19.86
CA GLN A 572 -18.38 4.06 20.47
C GLN A 572 -19.39 4.70 21.43
N VAL A 573 -18.96 5.62 22.31
CA VAL A 573 -19.89 6.37 23.16
C VAL A 573 -20.80 7.25 22.31
N ALA A 574 -20.28 7.98 21.32
CA ALA A 574 -21.09 8.85 20.47
C ALA A 574 -22.17 8.09 19.68
N ARG A 575 -21.88 6.85 19.22
CA ARG A 575 -22.92 5.99 18.63
C ARG A 575 -24.01 5.61 19.64
N VAL A 576 -23.65 5.30 20.89
CA VAL A 576 -24.63 5.01 21.96
C VAL A 576 -25.47 6.24 22.26
N VAL A 577 -24.88 7.43 22.41
CA VAL A 577 -25.61 8.71 22.59
C VAL A 577 -26.59 8.96 21.42
N ALA A 578 -26.21 8.58 20.20
CA ALA A 578 -27.03 8.75 19.00
C ALA A 578 -28.06 7.62 18.72
N SER A 579 -28.15 6.58 19.56
CA SER A 579 -29.07 5.44 19.32
C SER A 579 -29.79 4.87 20.55
N GLU A 580 -29.30 5.13 21.76
CA GLU A 580 -29.83 4.56 23.01
C GLU A 580 -30.26 5.67 23.98
N PRO A 581 -31.37 5.52 24.72
CA PRO A 581 -31.70 6.45 25.79
C PRO A 581 -30.70 6.34 26.96
N LEU A 582 -30.19 7.49 27.40
CA LEU A 582 -29.29 7.62 28.55
C LEU A 582 -30.10 7.84 29.84
N THR A 583 -29.57 7.38 30.97
CA THR A 583 -30.04 7.86 32.29
C THR A 583 -29.35 9.16 32.67
N ASP A 584 -29.92 9.96 33.58
CA ASP A 584 -29.36 11.26 33.97
C ASP A 584 -27.92 11.16 34.49
N ALA A 585 -27.60 10.10 35.25
CA ALA A 585 -26.25 9.83 35.74
C ALA A 585 -25.26 9.52 34.59
N GLN A 586 -25.72 8.83 33.53
CA GLN A 586 -24.91 8.58 32.33
C GLN A 586 -24.71 9.88 31.54
N ARG A 587 -25.79 10.67 31.37
CA ARG A 587 -25.75 11.98 30.72
C ARG A 587 -24.77 12.91 31.43
N ALA A 588 -24.84 13.04 32.75
CA ALA A 588 -23.94 13.87 33.54
C ALA A 588 -22.47 13.41 33.47
N THR A 589 -22.23 12.10 33.45
CA THR A 589 -20.87 11.53 33.33
C THR A 589 -20.23 11.83 31.97
N ILE A 590 -21.02 11.81 30.89
CA ILE A 590 -20.54 12.18 29.55
C ILE A 590 -20.40 13.71 29.45
N ASP A 591 -21.38 14.47 29.94
CA ASP A 591 -21.38 15.93 29.82
C ASP A 591 -20.17 16.58 30.50
N ALA A 592 -19.72 16.02 31.62
CA ALA A 592 -18.50 16.43 32.32
C ALA A 592 -17.23 16.41 31.45
N VAL A 593 -17.19 15.63 30.34
CA VAL A 593 -16.03 15.53 29.45
C VAL A 593 -16.28 15.95 28.00
N MET A 594 -17.52 15.89 27.52
CA MET A 594 -17.95 16.34 26.18
C MET A 594 -19.41 16.83 26.24
N PRO A 595 -19.76 18.03 25.75
CA PRO A 595 -21.13 18.54 25.77
C PRO A 595 -22.10 17.58 25.05
N VAL A 596 -23.02 16.95 25.78
CA VAL A 596 -23.80 15.80 25.28
C VAL A 596 -24.64 16.15 24.06
N ASP A 597 -25.25 17.33 24.06
CA ASP A 597 -26.17 17.77 23.00
C ASP A 597 -25.45 18.09 21.68
N GLU A 598 -24.13 18.26 21.70
CA GLU A 598 -23.30 18.43 20.50
C GLU A 598 -22.79 17.09 19.92
N ILE A 599 -22.78 16.00 20.72
CA ILE A 599 -22.24 14.70 20.31
C ILE A 599 -23.00 14.12 19.12
N GLN A 600 -24.34 14.17 19.12
CA GLN A 600 -25.15 13.63 18.02
C GLN A 600 -25.00 14.46 16.73
N PRO A 601 -25.07 15.82 16.74
CA PRO A 601 -24.72 16.64 15.59
C PRO A 601 -23.29 16.43 15.06
N ALA A 602 -22.32 16.14 15.93
CA ALA A 602 -20.93 15.85 15.54
C ALA A 602 -20.70 14.40 15.09
N TYR A 603 -21.64 13.47 15.28
CA TYR A 603 -21.41 12.06 15.02
C TYR A 603 -21.36 11.73 13.52
N ASN A 604 -20.14 11.68 12.98
CA ASN A 604 -19.85 11.05 11.70
C ASN A 604 -19.25 9.66 11.95
N GLY A 605 -19.96 8.60 11.55
CA GLY A 605 -19.49 7.22 11.79
C GLY A 605 -18.22 6.84 11.05
N GLU A 606 -17.84 7.56 9.99
CA GLU A 606 -16.61 7.34 9.22
C GLU A 606 -15.44 8.26 9.63
N LEU A 607 -15.67 9.23 10.54
CA LEU A 607 -14.69 10.25 10.92
C LEU A 607 -14.79 10.62 12.40
N SER A 608 -13.75 10.32 13.20
CA SER A 608 -13.74 10.61 14.64
C SER A 608 -13.42 12.06 14.99
N ASP A 609 -12.74 12.82 14.10
CA ASP A 609 -12.24 14.17 14.41
C ASP A 609 -13.30 15.15 14.98
N PRO A 610 -14.53 15.26 14.43
CA PRO A 610 -15.55 16.14 15.00
C PRO A 610 -15.92 15.80 16.44
N VAL A 611 -16.07 14.51 16.77
CA VAL A 611 -16.39 14.05 18.13
C VAL A 611 -15.18 14.22 19.06
N LYS A 612 -13.96 13.94 18.60
CA LYS A 612 -12.71 14.19 19.36
C LYS A 612 -12.58 15.65 19.77
N ASN A 613 -12.98 16.58 18.89
CA ASN A 613 -12.89 18.02 19.12
C ASN A 613 -13.92 18.55 20.14
N LEU A 614 -14.88 17.73 20.58
CA LEU A 614 -15.79 18.06 21.68
C LEU A 614 -15.19 17.78 23.07
N TRP A 615 -14.02 17.13 23.15
CA TRP A 615 -13.38 16.84 24.43
C TRP A 615 -12.95 18.13 25.13
N ARG A 616 -13.51 18.41 26.31
CA ARG A 616 -13.29 19.64 27.07
C ARG A 616 -11.83 19.76 27.50
N GLU A 617 -11.29 20.98 27.48
CA GLU A 617 -10.02 21.29 28.14
C GLU A 617 -10.19 21.22 29.67
N GLY A 618 -9.15 20.80 30.40
CA GLY A 618 -9.15 20.78 31.87
C GLY A 618 -9.90 19.63 32.55
N VAL A 619 -10.38 18.63 31.80
CA VAL A 619 -11.03 17.42 32.36
C VAL A 619 -10.14 16.74 33.42
N THR A 620 -10.71 16.48 34.61
CA THR A 620 -9.95 15.91 35.73
C THR A 620 -9.68 14.40 35.55
N PRO A 621 -8.68 13.83 36.24
CA PRO A 621 -8.42 12.39 36.20
C PRO A 621 -9.64 11.55 36.62
N GLU A 622 -10.45 12.04 37.55
CA GLU A 622 -11.65 11.38 38.08
C GLU A 622 -12.77 11.40 37.05
N GLN A 623 -13.04 12.54 36.42
CA GLN A 623 -14.01 12.67 35.32
C GLN A 623 -13.64 11.77 34.13
N ARG A 624 -12.36 11.77 33.73
CA ARG A 624 -11.82 10.89 32.69
C ARG A 624 -11.97 9.41 33.07
N THR A 625 -11.74 9.04 34.33
CA THR A 625 -11.89 7.67 34.82
C THR A 625 -13.36 7.24 34.80
N ALA A 626 -14.27 8.08 35.30
CA ALA A 626 -15.71 7.82 35.27
C ALA A 626 -16.24 7.67 33.83
N PHE A 627 -15.74 8.46 32.87
CA PHE A 627 -16.04 8.28 31.45
C PHE A 627 -15.57 6.92 30.91
N PHE A 628 -14.33 6.50 31.21
CA PHE A 628 -13.83 5.19 30.75
C PHE A 628 -14.48 4.00 31.46
N GLU A 629 -14.89 4.13 32.73
CA GLU A 629 -15.75 3.15 33.39
C GLU A 629 -17.12 3.05 32.71
N LEU A 630 -17.74 4.18 32.37
CA LEU A 630 -19.02 4.18 31.65
C LEU A 630 -18.88 3.57 30.26
N TRP A 631 -17.79 3.87 29.54
CA TRP A 631 -17.45 3.24 28.25
C TRP A 631 -17.29 1.72 28.39
N ALA A 632 -16.67 1.22 29.46
CA ALA A 632 -16.56 -0.21 29.73
C ALA A 632 -17.91 -0.88 30.08
N ARG A 633 -18.76 -0.19 30.86
CA ARG A 633 -20.13 -0.65 31.16
C ARG A 633 -21.01 -0.67 29.89
N PHE A 634 -20.86 0.31 29.01
CA PHE A 634 -21.52 0.37 27.70
C PHE A 634 -21.01 -0.71 26.72
N LEU A 635 -19.72 -1.08 26.73
CA LEU A 635 -19.23 -2.22 25.93
C LEU A 635 -19.97 -3.52 26.27
N LEU A 636 -20.24 -3.76 27.56
CA LEU A 636 -20.97 -4.95 28.03
C LEU A 636 -22.48 -4.88 27.77
N ARG A 637 -23.08 -3.68 27.87
CA ARG A 637 -24.53 -3.46 27.68
C ARG A 637 -24.95 -3.33 26.20
N TYR A 638 -24.09 -2.74 25.36
CA TYR A 638 -24.37 -2.43 23.96
C TYR A 638 -23.27 -2.96 23.00
N PRO A 639 -22.86 -4.25 23.09
CA PRO A 639 -21.73 -4.77 22.30
C PRO A 639 -21.96 -4.70 20.78
N ALA A 640 -23.19 -4.88 20.32
CA ALA A 640 -23.55 -4.73 18.91
C ALA A 640 -23.37 -3.28 18.42
N THR A 641 -23.78 -2.30 19.22
CA THR A 641 -23.63 -0.86 18.95
C THR A 641 -22.15 -0.45 18.93
N TYR A 642 -21.33 -1.03 19.81
CA TYR A 642 -19.88 -0.82 19.84
C TYR A 642 -19.16 -1.40 18.62
N LEU A 643 -19.47 -2.65 18.23
CA LEU A 643 -18.94 -3.26 17.02
C LEU A 643 -19.40 -2.49 15.78
N SER A 644 -20.66 -2.07 15.73
CA SER A 644 -21.24 -1.24 14.67
C SER A 644 -20.48 0.09 14.50
N ALA A 645 -20.18 0.80 15.58
CA ALA A 645 -19.37 2.02 15.54
C ALA A 645 -17.95 1.76 15.00
N THR A 646 -17.24 0.76 15.53
CA THR A 646 -15.87 0.44 15.09
C THR A 646 -15.80 -0.02 13.64
N PHE A 647 -16.74 -0.85 13.17
CA PHE A 647 -16.77 -1.28 11.77
C PHE A 647 -17.13 -0.14 10.81
N HIS A 648 -18.11 0.71 11.15
CA HIS A 648 -18.44 1.88 10.34
C HIS A 648 -17.22 2.81 10.15
N ASN A 649 -16.40 2.96 11.19
CA ASN A 649 -15.21 3.82 11.15
C ASN A 649 -14.01 3.25 10.37
N THR A 650 -14.04 1.95 9.98
CA THR A 650 -12.81 1.24 9.53
C THR A 650 -12.97 0.30 8.33
N TYR A 651 -14.19 -0.01 7.87
CA TYR A 651 -14.42 -1.03 6.83
C TYR A 651 -13.67 -0.79 5.51
N GLY A 652 -13.39 0.47 5.15
CA GLY A 652 -12.65 0.85 3.94
C GLY A 652 -11.18 0.41 3.91
N TYR A 653 -10.62 -0.03 5.03
CA TYR A 653 -9.30 -0.66 5.10
C TYR A 653 -9.31 -2.18 4.86
N LEU A 654 -10.50 -2.78 4.70
CA LEU A 654 -10.69 -4.21 4.44
C LEU A 654 -11.56 -4.50 3.21
N LEU A 655 -12.33 -3.52 2.70
CA LEU A 655 -13.15 -3.62 1.50
C LEU A 655 -12.35 -3.22 0.23
N PRO A 656 -11.99 -4.16 -0.67
CA PRO A 656 -11.21 -3.84 -1.86
C PRO A 656 -12.02 -3.02 -2.87
N GLY A 657 -11.43 -1.94 -3.39
CA GLY A 657 -12.08 -1.04 -4.35
C GLY A 657 -12.93 0.08 -3.74
N TYR A 658 -13.09 0.12 -2.40
CA TYR A 658 -13.64 1.31 -1.71
C TYR A 658 -12.62 2.45 -1.72
N VAL A 659 -13.10 3.66 -2.01
CA VAL A 659 -12.29 4.89 -2.09
C VAL A 659 -12.98 5.94 -1.21
N SER A 660 -12.35 6.33 -0.11
CA SER A 660 -12.91 7.29 0.84
C SER A 660 -13.12 8.67 0.19
N THR A 661 -14.33 9.21 0.35
CA THR A 661 -14.72 10.55 -0.12
C THR A 661 -14.76 11.60 1.01
N ILE A 662 -14.55 11.17 2.26
CA ILE A 662 -14.63 11.99 3.49
C ILE A 662 -13.55 13.08 3.51
N LYS A 663 -12.35 12.71 3.03
CA LYS A 663 -11.18 13.57 2.86
C LYS A 663 -10.61 13.33 1.47
N PRO A 664 -10.07 14.36 0.77
CA PRO A 664 -9.53 14.19 -0.58
C PRO A 664 -8.52 13.05 -0.68
N THR A 665 -8.84 12.03 -1.49
CA THR A 665 -8.00 10.83 -1.67
C THR A 665 -6.58 11.18 -2.13
N PHE A 666 -6.46 12.22 -2.96
CA PHE A 666 -5.20 12.86 -3.31
C PHE A 666 -5.27 14.33 -2.88
N LEU A 667 -4.15 14.89 -2.43
CA LEU A 667 -4.03 16.30 -2.05
C LEU A 667 -3.57 17.09 -3.28
N LEU A 668 -4.53 17.60 -4.07
CA LEU A 668 -4.28 18.26 -5.35
C LEU A 668 -5.00 19.60 -5.49
N GLY A 669 -4.33 20.55 -6.16
CA GLY A 669 -4.79 21.93 -6.23
C GLY A 669 -4.79 22.55 -4.83
N MET A 670 -5.90 23.19 -4.46
CA MET A 670 -6.07 23.80 -3.14
C MET A 670 -6.37 22.77 -2.01
N GLU A 671 -6.50 21.47 -2.32
CA GLU A 671 -6.78 20.41 -1.32
C GLU A 671 -5.57 20.18 -0.41
N GLY A 672 -5.58 20.86 0.72
CA GLY A 672 -4.47 20.88 1.67
C GLY A 672 -4.35 22.23 2.37
N ARG A 673 -4.61 23.33 1.63
CA ARG A 673 -4.45 24.70 2.12
C ARG A 673 -5.56 25.06 3.12
N THR A 674 -5.18 25.79 4.16
CA THR A 674 -6.08 26.44 5.11
C THR A 674 -5.54 27.83 5.43
N THR A 675 -6.39 28.73 5.93
CA THR A 675 -6.02 30.13 6.21
C THR A 675 -5.03 30.33 7.38
N LEU A 676 -4.59 29.24 8.03
CA LEU A 676 -3.66 29.26 9.17
C LEU A 676 -2.27 29.84 8.88
N ILE A 677 -1.88 29.96 7.61
CA ILE A 677 -0.54 30.41 7.18
C ILE A 677 -0.56 31.42 6.01
N ASP A 678 -1.73 31.90 5.60
CA ASP A 678 -1.84 32.90 4.54
C ASP A 678 -1.14 34.20 4.98
N GLY A 679 -0.33 34.82 4.11
CA GLY A 679 0.51 35.97 4.44
C GLY A 679 1.79 35.64 5.24
N LEU A 680 2.00 34.38 5.63
CA LEU A 680 3.21 33.90 6.31
C LEU A 680 4.04 32.94 5.45
N PHE A 681 3.37 32.09 4.66
CA PHE A 681 4.01 31.08 3.81
C PHE A 681 3.16 30.81 2.56
N ASP A 682 3.10 31.82 1.68
CA ASP A 682 2.33 31.76 0.43
C ASP A 682 3.08 30.98 -0.66
N PHE A 683 2.85 29.67 -0.70
CA PHE A 683 3.29 28.81 -1.80
C PHE A 683 2.28 28.80 -2.95
N THR A 684 2.80 28.70 -4.17
CA THR A 684 2.08 28.59 -5.43
C THR A 684 1.36 27.25 -5.55
N VAL A 685 0.10 27.30 -5.98
CA VAL A 685 -0.66 26.13 -6.42
C VAL A 685 -0.78 26.17 -7.94
N ASN A 686 -0.11 25.24 -8.62
CA ASN A 686 -0.07 25.16 -10.09
C ASN A 686 -1.44 24.73 -10.65
N PRO A 687 -2.10 25.50 -11.54
CA PRO A 687 -3.42 25.16 -12.09
C PRO A 687 -3.49 23.81 -12.83
N ARG A 688 -2.35 23.24 -13.25
CA ARG A 688 -2.28 21.88 -13.81
C ARG A 688 -2.65 20.80 -12.80
N ALA A 689 -2.54 21.08 -11.50
CA ALA A 689 -2.93 20.14 -10.45
C ALA A 689 -4.44 19.85 -10.48
N ASP A 690 -5.28 20.82 -10.82
CA ASP A 690 -6.73 20.63 -10.98
C ASP A 690 -7.07 19.83 -12.25
N ALA A 691 -6.32 20.00 -13.34
CA ALA A 691 -6.46 19.17 -14.54
C ALA A 691 -6.04 17.71 -14.27
N LEU A 692 -4.93 17.50 -13.56
CA LEU A 692 -4.48 16.16 -13.11
C LEU A 692 -5.51 15.53 -12.16
N LYS A 693 -6.04 16.31 -11.22
CA LYS A 693 -7.11 15.90 -10.29
C LYS A 693 -8.36 15.47 -11.03
N ALA A 694 -8.85 16.25 -12.00
CA ALA A 694 -10.00 15.90 -12.83
C ALA A 694 -9.76 14.61 -13.62
N ALA A 695 -8.54 14.41 -14.17
CA ALA A 695 -8.17 13.17 -14.84
C ALA A 695 -8.21 11.97 -13.87
N LEU A 696 -7.59 12.07 -12.69
CA LEU A 696 -7.59 11.01 -11.66
C LEU A 696 -9.01 10.73 -11.12
N GLN A 697 -9.84 11.76 -10.97
CA GLN A 697 -11.26 11.62 -10.61
C GLN A 697 -12.07 10.92 -11.70
N SER A 698 -11.77 11.16 -12.98
CA SER A 698 -12.35 10.39 -14.08
C SER A 698 -11.93 8.92 -14.05
N LEU A 699 -10.68 8.64 -13.65
CA LEU A 699 -10.14 7.29 -13.56
C LEU A 699 -10.78 6.46 -12.44
N PHE A 700 -11.24 7.08 -11.34
CA PHE A 700 -12.02 6.37 -10.31
C PHE A 700 -13.34 5.77 -10.82
N ARG A 701 -13.81 6.12 -12.04
CA ARG A 701 -14.95 5.44 -12.68
C ARG A 701 -14.62 3.99 -13.06
N TYR A 702 -13.36 3.65 -13.32
CA TYR A 702 -12.93 2.30 -13.70
C TYR A 702 -12.53 1.46 -12.48
N ALA A 703 -13.16 0.28 -12.31
CA ALA A 703 -12.87 -0.58 -11.16
C ALA A 703 -11.41 -1.06 -11.04
N PRO A 704 -10.64 -1.34 -12.13
CA PRO A 704 -9.23 -1.68 -12.01
C PRO A 704 -8.39 -0.56 -11.39
N PHE A 705 -8.71 0.71 -11.68
CA PHE A 705 -8.06 1.86 -11.06
C PHE A 705 -8.48 2.00 -9.60
N ARG A 706 -9.78 1.88 -9.28
CA ARG A 706 -10.25 1.85 -7.88
C ARG A 706 -9.57 0.74 -7.06
N LEU A 707 -9.32 -0.43 -7.64
CA LEU A 707 -8.65 -1.54 -6.96
C LEU A 707 -7.14 -1.29 -6.80
N LEU A 708 -6.49 -0.66 -7.79
CA LEU A 708 -5.10 -0.23 -7.74
C LEU A 708 -4.86 0.88 -6.70
N THR A 709 -5.88 1.67 -6.38
CA THR A 709 -5.78 2.75 -5.39
C THR A 709 -6.30 2.33 -4.01
N ALA A 710 -7.43 1.63 -3.89
CA ALA A 710 -8.14 1.41 -2.61
C ALA A 710 -7.30 0.79 -1.47
N PRO A 711 -7.24 1.41 -0.26
CA PRO A 711 -6.57 0.85 0.92
C PRO A 711 -6.97 -0.59 1.27
N GLY A 712 -8.25 -0.94 1.12
CA GLY A 712 -8.75 -2.29 1.36
C GLY A 712 -8.12 -3.38 0.49
N ALA A 713 -7.64 -3.04 -0.71
CA ALA A 713 -6.88 -3.99 -1.54
C ALA A 713 -5.53 -4.36 -0.89
N TYR A 714 -4.88 -3.39 -0.24
CA TYR A 714 -3.58 -3.56 0.41
C TYR A 714 -3.71 -4.20 1.80
N GLY A 715 -4.80 -3.90 2.53
CA GLY A 715 -5.18 -4.63 3.74
C GLY A 715 -5.45 -6.11 3.45
N ALA A 716 -6.29 -6.40 2.44
CA ALA A 716 -6.54 -7.76 1.99
C ALA A 716 -5.26 -8.47 1.51
N LEU A 717 -4.39 -7.79 0.74
CA LEU A 717 -3.11 -8.34 0.30
C LEU A 717 -2.18 -8.70 1.47
N ALA A 718 -2.11 -7.88 2.52
CA ALA A 718 -1.29 -8.18 3.71
C ALA A 718 -1.79 -9.44 4.44
N LEU A 719 -3.11 -9.59 4.59
CA LEU A 719 -3.73 -10.78 5.19
C LEU A 719 -3.57 -12.02 4.29
N PHE A 720 -3.71 -11.87 2.98
CA PHE A 720 -3.51 -12.94 2.00
C PHE A 720 -2.04 -13.40 1.95
N ALA A 721 -1.08 -12.47 2.07
CA ALA A 721 0.33 -12.79 2.15
C ALA A 721 0.67 -13.53 3.45
N LEU A 722 0.16 -13.08 4.60
CA LEU A 722 0.28 -13.81 5.87
C LEU A 722 -0.29 -15.22 5.75
N ALA A 723 -1.51 -15.36 5.24
CA ALA A 723 -2.16 -16.64 5.01
C ALA A 723 -1.30 -17.56 4.11
N ALA A 724 -0.83 -17.07 2.97
CA ALA A 724 0.02 -17.86 2.07
C ALA A 724 1.36 -18.24 2.72
N MET A 725 1.99 -17.37 3.52
CA MET A 725 3.20 -17.71 4.29
C MET A 725 2.94 -18.81 5.33
N LEU A 726 1.83 -18.73 6.09
CA LEU A 726 1.44 -19.77 7.05
C LEU A 726 1.12 -21.10 6.33
N THR A 727 0.39 -21.05 5.21
CA THR A 727 0.11 -22.20 4.33
C THR A 727 1.39 -22.94 3.94
N LEU A 728 2.40 -22.18 3.53
CA LEU A 728 3.68 -22.70 3.04
C LEU A 728 4.67 -23.00 4.18
N ARG A 729 4.23 -22.96 5.44
CA ARG A 729 5.03 -23.14 6.68
C ARG A 729 6.22 -22.17 6.77
N ARG A 730 6.10 -20.98 6.18
CA ARG A 730 7.14 -19.94 6.13
C ARG A 730 7.05 -18.96 7.31
N GLY A 731 6.91 -19.48 8.54
CA GLY A 731 6.66 -18.67 9.74
C GLY A 731 7.69 -17.56 10.01
N VAL A 732 8.95 -17.75 9.62
CA VAL A 732 9.99 -16.71 9.69
C VAL A 732 9.69 -15.51 8.78
N ASN A 733 9.08 -15.74 7.60
CA ASN A 733 8.65 -14.68 6.70
C ASN A 733 7.37 -14.02 7.22
N ALA A 734 6.50 -14.75 7.92
CA ALA A 734 5.31 -14.19 8.56
C ALA A 734 5.67 -13.17 9.67
N LEU A 735 6.77 -13.37 10.41
CA LEU A 735 7.30 -12.35 11.34
C LEU A 735 7.72 -11.07 10.60
N LEU A 736 8.22 -11.18 9.36
CA LEU A 736 8.57 -10.05 8.51
C LEU A 736 7.35 -9.37 7.86
N ALA A 737 6.15 -9.94 8.00
CA ALA A 737 4.89 -9.28 7.65
C ALA A 737 4.32 -8.42 8.80
N LEU A 738 4.84 -8.54 10.03
CA LEU A 738 4.35 -7.78 11.19
C LEU A 738 4.28 -6.26 10.97
N PRO A 739 5.26 -5.58 10.33
CA PRO A 739 5.13 -4.14 10.05
C PRO A 739 3.90 -3.77 9.20
N ALA A 740 3.52 -4.63 8.23
CA ALA A 740 2.30 -4.44 7.45
C ALA A 740 1.05 -4.76 8.29
N LEU A 741 1.06 -5.85 9.05
CA LEU A 741 -0.08 -6.25 9.89
C LEU A 741 -0.36 -5.23 11.00
N LEU A 742 0.68 -4.62 11.58
CA LEU A 742 0.58 -3.55 12.57
C LEU A 742 0.19 -2.21 11.93
N THR A 743 0.60 -1.94 10.69
CA THR A 743 0.06 -0.80 9.91
C THR A 743 -1.44 -0.96 9.68
N LEU A 744 -1.88 -2.15 9.24
CA LEU A 744 -3.30 -2.46 9.04
C LEU A 744 -4.07 -2.38 10.36
N LEU A 745 -3.53 -2.92 11.46
CA LEU A 745 -4.12 -2.79 12.79
C LEU A 745 -4.28 -1.32 13.20
N GLY A 746 -3.25 -0.49 12.98
CA GLY A 746 -3.34 0.96 13.20
C GLY A 746 -4.36 1.67 12.31
N CYS A 747 -4.63 1.15 11.10
CA CYS A 747 -5.73 1.63 10.27
C CYS A 747 -7.11 1.24 10.84
N LEU A 748 -7.22 0.06 11.46
CA LEU A 748 -8.42 -0.41 12.18
C LEU A 748 -8.63 0.26 13.57
N PHE A 749 -7.74 1.18 13.96
CA PHE A 749 -7.92 2.11 15.08
C PHE A 749 -7.75 3.59 14.63
N SER A 750 -7.83 3.85 13.32
CA SER A 750 -7.64 5.19 12.75
C SER A 750 -8.80 6.13 13.08
N ALA A 751 -8.57 7.44 12.90
CA ALA A 751 -9.59 8.48 13.02
C ALA A 751 -10.47 8.65 11.77
N VAL A 752 -10.11 8.01 10.65
CA VAL A 752 -10.76 8.21 9.33
C VAL A 752 -10.92 6.87 8.62
N ASN A 753 -12.11 6.57 8.09
CA ASN A 753 -12.35 5.37 7.31
C ASN A 753 -11.63 5.37 5.95
N GLY A 754 -11.00 4.24 5.61
CA GLY A 754 -10.48 3.93 4.27
C GLY A 754 -9.56 5.00 3.67
N TYR A 755 -8.76 5.70 4.48
CA TYR A 755 -7.98 6.84 4.03
C TYR A 755 -6.51 6.51 3.76
N TYR A 756 -6.09 6.82 2.54
CA TYR A 756 -4.82 6.46 1.90
C TYR A 756 -3.57 6.74 2.74
N ARG A 757 -3.54 7.91 3.40
CA ARG A 757 -2.38 8.39 4.16
C ARG A 757 -1.99 7.44 5.31
N TYR A 758 -2.95 6.85 6.02
CA TYR A 758 -2.65 5.88 7.09
C TYR A 758 -2.19 4.52 6.53
N ALA A 759 -2.78 4.09 5.42
CA ALA A 759 -2.50 2.80 4.81
C ALA A 759 -1.22 2.78 3.95
N MET A 760 -0.58 3.92 3.68
CA MET A 760 0.54 4.06 2.74
C MET A 760 1.69 3.03 2.93
N PRO A 761 2.12 2.64 4.15
CA PRO A 761 3.14 1.62 4.32
C PRO A 761 2.74 0.24 3.75
N LEU A 762 1.45 -0.08 3.64
CA LEU A 762 0.98 -1.32 3.01
C LEU A 762 1.28 -1.37 1.50
N TYR A 763 1.21 -0.23 0.81
CA TYR A 763 1.53 -0.09 -0.62
C TYR A 763 3.03 -0.29 -0.83
N PHE A 764 3.85 0.31 0.04
CA PHE A 764 5.31 0.20 0.01
C PHE A 764 5.78 -1.23 0.33
N LEU A 765 5.02 -1.96 1.18
CA LEU A 765 5.34 -3.35 1.53
C LEU A 765 4.74 -4.39 0.59
N ALA A 766 3.76 -4.07 -0.26
CA ALA A 766 3.05 -5.04 -1.09
C ALA A 766 3.97 -5.94 -1.96
N PRO A 767 4.88 -5.42 -2.80
CA PRO A 767 5.92 -6.21 -3.48
C PRO A 767 6.85 -7.02 -2.57
N VAL A 768 7.17 -6.50 -1.38
CA VAL A 768 8.04 -7.16 -0.40
C VAL A 768 7.32 -8.36 0.21
N LEU A 769 6.05 -8.20 0.59
CA LEU A 769 5.18 -9.27 1.10
C LEU A 769 4.96 -10.36 0.04
N LEU A 770 4.67 -9.99 -1.21
CA LEU A 770 4.61 -10.95 -2.32
C LEU A 770 5.94 -11.72 -2.49
N THR A 771 7.08 -11.05 -2.37
CA THR A 771 8.40 -11.68 -2.47
C THR A 771 8.72 -12.58 -1.28
N LEU A 772 8.30 -12.22 -0.07
CA LEU A 772 8.37 -13.07 1.13
C LEU A 772 7.46 -14.30 1.00
N THR A 773 6.30 -14.16 0.35
CA THR A 773 5.41 -15.26 -0.03
C THR A 773 5.96 -16.10 -1.18
N ALA A 774 6.86 -15.56 -2.02
CA ALA A 774 7.55 -16.30 -3.09
C ALA A 774 8.80 -17.06 -2.60
N ARG A 775 9.57 -16.48 -1.67
CA ARG A 775 10.85 -17.01 -1.19
C ARG A 775 10.69 -18.17 -0.19
N GLU A 776 11.22 -19.34 -0.54
CA GLU A 776 11.37 -20.48 0.38
C GLU A 776 12.34 -20.22 1.55
N ASN A 777 12.11 -20.89 2.69
CA ASN A 777 12.91 -20.81 3.92
C ASN A 777 14.26 -21.58 3.85
N ARG A 778 14.96 -21.55 2.70
CA ARG A 778 16.19 -22.34 2.43
C ARG A 778 17.38 -22.09 3.38
N GLY A 779 17.32 -21.06 4.24
CA GLY A 779 18.38 -20.71 5.20
C GLY A 779 18.06 -20.94 6.69
N ALA A 780 16.89 -21.48 7.05
CA ALA A 780 16.44 -21.58 8.46
C ALA A 780 16.13 -23.02 8.94
N LEU A 781 16.36 -24.02 8.09
CA LEU A 781 16.06 -25.45 8.28
C LEU A 781 17.13 -26.39 7.65
N ARG A 782 18.28 -25.86 7.21
CA ARG A 782 19.39 -26.63 6.61
C ARG A 782 20.75 -26.06 7.02
N ARG A 783 21.01 -26.03 8.33
CA ARG A 783 22.29 -25.89 9.06
C ARG A 783 21.95 -25.65 10.54
#